data_AF-A0A7C9GTH1-F1
#
_entry.id   AF-A0A7C9GTH1-F1
#
_cell.length_a   1.000
_cell.length_b   1.000
_cell.length_c   1.000
_cell.angle_alpha   90.00
_cell.angle_beta   90.00
_cell.angle_gamma   90.00
#
_symmetry.space_group_name_H-M   'P 1'
#
loop_
_entity.id
_entity.type
_entity.pdbx_description
1 polymer ?
#
loop_
_entity_poly.entity_id
_entity_poly.type
_entity_poly.pdbx_seq_one_letter_code
_entity_poly.pdbx_strand_id
1 'polypeptide(L)'
;MINLNSGVRMNQLASPLISRTEEIHNLPGKLTELGYASVFDVVRIPRERFIREHRADLGRNAEKMYDLAVGYAHQVLHHFRRNSLSQAVQVSLRSPFSVAGPDYANQFLDADTGWKDKAPSGSPEANDAPVAYLTHIYQLALEQEKNGASAIMNTLAERRPDLGALLINDKAINEVIPQLQLVNEILSKAIQKKLSLTDLAAVNAKLSTTRYPNNLPYHYGHQQIQTAQSVLNTTLQDITLPQTLDLPQNFWATAKGKLSDATAGALTRLQIMASQLSPEQQKIITETVGQDFYQLNYGDSSLTADSFSDMTILTSRTNLTVPQVELMLCSTVGGSTVIKSDNVAAGDTTATPFVYGARFIHAGKPEAITLSRSGKEAHFALTVNNLADDKLNRINRMVRLQKWLNLPYEDVDLLVTSAMDAEGETNTALLMNDNTLRMLGVFKHYQAQYGVTAKQFAGWLRVVTPFAITPATPFLDQVFNATSTFDTSLVVDNQDFVYTSTTGSDGARVKHISTALGLNHRQFLLLADNIARQQGNITLSTLNCNLFVVSAFYRLANLARTLGIDPEAFCALADRLDAGTGVVWQQLAGKPAITGPKKDSPLAADILSLLQALSAIVQWQQQHNLSVETLLLLLSDNATFPAQGTDDQLNFIRQVWQNLGSTFVDATLLSRSGAPLVDTSGHAIDWFTLLSAGNSPLIDKVGLVTNAGIESVIATVVNTQNLSDADKKLAITTLTNTLNQAQQTQQGVAVSLLAQTLNVSQSLPALLLRWSGQTTYQWLSATWALKDTVKIAADIPANYLHQLREVARRSLLTQQFTLSPVMVQTLLDNPAYFGIAAETVTNISLWTLYTLSRYGDLLLQVGKAGGTENDVLAYLRSANAATPLSQSDAAQTLATLLGWEANELQAAWAVLGGIAKTTPQLDTLLRLQQAQNQTGLGVTQQQQGYVLNRDSDYALWQSTGQALVAGVSHVKGSH
;
A
#
# COMPACT_ATOMS: atom_id res chain seq x y z
N MET A 1 -5.88 98.87 -53.67
CA MET A 1 -6.51 100.05 -53.05
C MET A 1 -7.63 99.57 -52.14
N ILE A 2 -7.56 99.95 -50.85
CA ILE A 2 -8.63 100.05 -49.83
C ILE A 2 -9.28 98.71 -49.38
N ASN A 3 -8.94 98.10 -48.23
CA ASN A 3 -9.16 98.38 -46.79
C ASN A 3 -10.46 97.78 -46.15
N LEU A 4 -10.21 96.92 -45.16
CA LEU A 4 -10.85 96.75 -43.83
C LEU A 4 -12.20 96.05 -43.61
N ASN A 5 -12.08 94.99 -42.78
CA ASN A 5 -12.87 94.61 -41.60
C ASN A 5 -14.39 94.41 -41.68
N SER A 6 -14.83 93.19 -41.36
CA SER A 6 -15.68 92.96 -40.18
C SER A 6 -15.60 91.48 -39.75
N GLY A 7 -15.53 91.24 -38.44
CA GLY A 7 -15.32 89.92 -37.86
C GLY A 7 -16.61 89.14 -37.62
N VAL A 8 -16.47 87.81 -37.63
CA VAL A 8 -17.37 86.88 -36.96
C VAL A 8 -16.51 85.81 -36.28
N ARG A 9 -16.51 85.80 -34.94
CA ARG A 9 -16.14 84.62 -34.15
C ARG A 9 -17.26 83.59 -34.33
N MET A 10 -16.96 82.44 -34.92
CA MET A 10 -17.73 81.21 -34.69
C MET A 10 -16.77 80.14 -34.16
N ASN A 11 -17.11 79.58 -33.01
CA ASN A 11 -16.55 78.34 -32.47
C ASN A 11 -16.76 77.23 -33.49
N GLN A 12 -15.73 76.87 -34.27
CA GLN A 12 -15.75 75.65 -35.07
C GLN A 12 -15.31 74.47 -34.19
N LEU A 13 -16.26 73.65 -33.75
CA LEU A 13 -16.01 72.35 -33.11
C LEU A 13 -15.50 71.29 -34.11
N ALA A 14 -15.63 71.55 -35.42
CA ALA A 14 -15.16 70.68 -36.49
C ALA A 14 -13.94 71.29 -37.20
N SER A 15 -13.01 70.43 -37.62
CA SER A 15 -11.82 70.81 -38.38
C SER A 15 -12.19 71.50 -39.69
N PRO A 16 -11.47 72.56 -40.11
CA PRO A 16 -11.70 73.21 -41.40
C PRO A 16 -11.65 72.26 -42.60
N LEU A 17 -10.94 71.13 -42.47
CA LEU A 17 -10.87 70.09 -43.51
C LEU A 17 -12.15 69.25 -43.59
N ILE A 18 -12.86 69.05 -42.47
CA ILE A 18 -14.19 68.42 -42.48
C ILE A 18 -15.19 69.36 -43.15
N SER A 19 -15.23 70.63 -42.75
CA SER A 19 -16.12 71.63 -43.36
C SER A 19 -15.86 71.77 -44.87
N ARG A 20 -14.58 71.73 -45.29
CA ARG A 20 -14.21 71.74 -46.70
C ARG A 20 -14.62 70.47 -47.45
N THR A 21 -14.54 69.30 -46.81
CA THR A 21 -15.00 68.03 -47.38
C THR A 21 -16.52 68.05 -47.58
N GLU A 22 -17.26 68.56 -46.59
CA GLU A 22 -18.70 68.77 -46.64
C GLU A 22 -19.11 69.76 -47.75
N GLU A 23 -18.43 70.90 -47.85
CA GLU A 23 -18.67 71.93 -48.87
C GLU A 23 -18.42 71.43 -50.30
N ILE A 24 -17.32 70.71 -50.55
CA ILE A 24 -16.98 70.16 -51.88
C ILE A 24 -18.04 69.18 -52.38
N HIS A 25 -18.71 68.49 -51.46
CA HIS A 25 -19.76 67.52 -51.78
C HIS A 25 -21.18 68.08 -51.61
N ASN A 26 -21.33 69.38 -51.42
CA ASN A 26 -22.60 70.11 -51.22
C ASN A 26 -23.46 69.58 -50.06
N LEU A 27 -22.83 69.14 -48.97
CA LEU A 27 -23.48 68.60 -47.77
C LEU A 27 -22.93 69.28 -46.48
N PRO A 28 -23.06 70.61 -46.34
CA PRO A 28 -22.48 71.38 -45.24
C PRO A 28 -23.03 70.92 -43.87
N GLY A 29 -22.14 70.71 -42.90
CA GLY A 29 -22.48 70.32 -41.53
C GLY A 29 -22.81 68.84 -41.32
N LYS A 30 -22.92 68.03 -42.39
CA LYS A 30 -23.47 66.68 -42.29
C LYS A 30 -22.53 65.66 -41.62
N LEU A 31 -21.22 65.73 -41.86
CA LEU A 31 -20.25 64.88 -41.14
C LEU A 31 -20.14 65.31 -39.68
N THR A 32 -20.25 66.61 -39.43
CA THR A 32 -20.24 67.20 -38.09
C THR A 32 -21.47 66.78 -37.28
N GLU A 33 -22.66 66.76 -37.88
CA GLU A 33 -23.90 66.21 -37.29
C GLU A 33 -23.80 64.72 -36.97
N LEU A 34 -23.09 63.95 -37.80
CA LEU A 34 -22.80 62.52 -37.58
C LEU A 34 -21.71 62.28 -36.51
N GLY A 35 -21.22 63.34 -35.88
CA GLY A 35 -20.27 63.27 -34.77
C GLY A 35 -18.80 63.25 -35.17
N TYR A 36 -18.47 63.48 -36.45
CA TYR A 36 -17.07 63.54 -36.91
C TYR A 36 -16.53 64.97 -36.80
N ALA A 37 -15.60 65.17 -35.86
CA ALA A 37 -14.97 66.47 -35.64
C ALA A 37 -13.72 66.67 -36.52
N SER A 38 -13.07 65.59 -36.97
CA SER A 38 -11.83 65.63 -37.77
C SER A 38 -11.84 64.64 -38.92
N VAL A 39 -11.07 64.94 -39.98
CA VAL A 39 -10.85 63.99 -41.10
C VAL A 39 -10.23 62.68 -40.61
N PHE A 40 -9.47 62.72 -39.51
CA PHE A 40 -8.93 61.50 -38.89
C PHE A 40 -9.99 60.64 -38.21
N ASP A 41 -11.10 61.24 -37.73
CA ASP A 41 -12.21 60.48 -37.14
C ASP A 41 -12.96 59.71 -38.22
N VAL A 42 -13.06 60.28 -39.43
CA VAL A 42 -13.60 59.60 -40.61
C VAL A 42 -12.68 58.45 -41.04
N VAL A 43 -11.38 58.72 -41.19
CA VAL A 43 -10.39 57.72 -41.69
C VAL A 43 -10.15 56.56 -40.71
N ARG A 44 -10.40 56.77 -39.41
CA ARG A 44 -10.34 55.71 -38.38
C ARG A 44 -11.33 54.57 -38.63
N ILE A 45 -12.43 54.84 -39.34
CA ILE A 45 -13.41 53.82 -39.68
C ILE A 45 -13.02 53.21 -41.02
N PRO A 46 -13.05 51.87 -41.21
CA PRO A 46 -12.78 51.28 -42.52
C PRO A 46 -13.75 51.80 -43.60
N ARG A 47 -13.22 52.08 -44.80
CA ARG A 47 -13.97 52.66 -45.93
C ARG A 47 -15.33 52.01 -46.17
N GLU A 48 -15.38 50.69 -46.29
CA GLU A 48 -16.61 49.94 -46.53
C GLU A 48 -17.63 50.09 -45.41
N ARG A 49 -17.16 50.19 -44.16
CA ARG A 49 -17.99 50.39 -42.97
C ARG A 49 -18.57 51.79 -42.94
N PHE A 50 -17.76 52.82 -43.19
CA PHE A 50 -18.23 54.21 -43.26
C PHE A 50 -19.30 54.37 -44.33
N ILE A 51 -19.07 53.78 -45.51
CA ILE A 51 -20.04 53.80 -46.61
C ILE A 51 -21.32 53.07 -46.21
N ARG A 52 -21.24 51.92 -45.51
CA ARG A 52 -22.42 51.15 -45.10
C ARG A 52 -23.25 51.86 -44.04
N GLU A 53 -22.61 52.38 -43.00
CA GLU A 53 -23.28 53.03 -41.86
C GLU A 53 -23.94 54.35 -42.30
N HIS A 54 -23.28 55.14 -43.14
CA HIS A 54 -23.75 56.48 -43.51
C HIS A 54 -24.32 56.57 -44.93
N ARG A 55 -24.60 55.43 -45.57
CA ARG A 55 -25.17 55.39 -46.94
C ARG A 55 -26.53 56.06 -47.02
N ALA A 56 -27.33 55.93 -45.96
CA ALA A 56 -28.66 56.49 -45.88
C ALA A 56 -28.63 58.02 -45.79
N ASP A 57 -27.67 58.58 -45.04
CA ASP A 57 -27.59 60.00 -44.75
C ASP A 57 -26.72 60.79 -45.75
N LEU A 58 -25.68 60.17 -46.30
CA LEU A 58 -24.70 60.80 -47.22
C LEU A 58 -24.82 60.33 -48.68
N GLY A 59 -25.69 59.34 -48.95
CA GLY A 59 -25.96 58.83 -50.30
C GLY A 59 -24.71 58.29 -51.02
N ARG A 60 -24.64 58.49 -52.34
CA ARG A 60 -23.47 58.11 -53.16
C ARG A 60 -22.21 58.94 -52.86
N ASN A 61 -22.33 60.01 -52.09
CA ASN A 61 -21.21 60.87 -51.73
C ASN A 61 -20.40 60.32 -50.55
N ALA A 62 -20.94 59.39 -49.74
CA ALA A 62 -20.24 58.78 -48.61
C ALA A 62 -18.85 58.23 -49.01
N GLU A 63 -18.79 57.55 -50.16
CA GLU A 63 -17.56 56.97 -50.70
C GLU A 63 -16.52 58.04 -51.05
N LYS A 64 -16.96 59.10 -51.75
CA LYS A 64 -16.08 60.18 -52.20
C LYS A 64 -15.62 61.07 -51.05
N MET A 65 -16.50 61.31 -50.08
CA MET A 65 -16.20 62.06 -48.86
C MET A 65 -15.17 61.32 -48.01
N TYR A 66 -15.27 59.99 -47.91
CA TYR A 66 -14.27 59.17 -47.24
C TYR A 66 -12.91 59.26 -47.94
N ASP A 67 -12.87 59.06 -49.26
CA ASP A 67 -11.62 59.12 -50.03
C ASP A 67 -10.96 60.51 -49.96
N LEU A 68 -11.77 61.57 -49.96
CA LEU A 68 -11.28 62.94 -49.79
C LEU A 68 -10.76 63.18 -48.37
N ALA A 69 -11.43 62.66 -47.35
CA ALA A 69 -10.96 62.71 -45.97
C ALA A 69 -9.64 61.94 -45.79
N VAL A 70 -9.46 60.79 -46.44
CA VAL A 70 -8.18 60.06 -46.51
C VAL A 70 -7.10 60.93 -47.17
N GLY A 71 -7.42 61.57 -48.31
CA GLY A 71 -6.51 62.49 -48.98
C GLY A 71 -6.06 63.65 -48.09
N TYR A 72 -7.00 64.27 -47.37
CA TYR A 72 -6.68 65.34 -46.43
C TYR A 72 -5.92 64.86 -45.19
N ALA A 73 -6.25 63.68 -44.65
CA ALA A 73 -5.50 63.08 -43.55
C ALA A 73 -4.04 62.79 -43.95
N HIS A 74 -3.80 62.26 -45.16
CA HIS A 74 -2.47 62.08 -45.70
C HIS A 74 -1.73 63.40 -45.94
N GLN A 75 -2.43 64.44 -46.43
CA GLN A 75 -1.84 65.75 -46.62
C GLN A 75 -1.39 66.37 -45.28
N VAL A 76 -2.23 66.26 -44.24
CA VAL A 76 -1.88 66.71 -42.88
C VAL A 76 -0.72 65.89 -42.32
N LEU A 77 -0.75 64.56 -42.45
CA LEU A 77 0.34 63.68 -42.00
C LEU A 77 1.67 64.01 -42.70
N HIS A 78 1.62 64.26 -44.01
CA HIS A 78 2.77 64.64 -44.82
C HIS A 78 3.31 66.03 -44.41
N HIS A 79 2.42 67.00 -44.17
CA HIS A 79 2.82 68.30 -43.62
C HIS A 79 3.42 68.19 -42.21
N PHE A 80 2.89 67.31 -41.36
CA PHE A 80 3.40 67.06 -40.01
C PHE A 80 4.79 66.42 -40.03
N ARG A 81 5.00 65.39 -40.88
CA ARG A 81 6.31 64.75 -41.11
C ARG A 81 7.34 65.67 -41.77
N ARG A 82 6.90 66.55 -42.67
CA ARG A 82 7.78 67.55 -43.30
C ARG A 82 8.13 68.67 -42.33
N ASN A 83 7.18 69.08 -41.49
CA ASN A 83 7.40 70.10 -40.48
C ASN A 83 8.38 69.64 -39.41
N SER A 84 8.33 68.40 -38.90
CA SER A 84 9.30 67.89 -37.94
C SER A 84 10.73 67.84 -38.49
N LEU A 85 10.92 67.49 -39.77
CA LEU A 85 12.21 67.60 -40.47
C LEU A 85 12.67 69.06 -40.65
N SER A 86 11.76 69.99 -40.96
CA SER A 86 12.09 71.41 -41.06
C SER A 86 12.25 72.10 -39.70
N GLN A 87 11.67 71.56 -38.62
CA GLN A 87 11.77 72.06 -37.25
C GLN A 87 13.13 71.69 -36.66
N ALA A 88 13.70 70.53 -37.00
CA ALA A 88 15.11 70.23 -36.72
C ALA A 88 16.08 71.23 -37.38
N VAL A 89 15.74 71.75 -38.56
CA VAL A 89 16.52 72.77 -39.28
C VAL A 89 16.19 74.21 -38.83
N GLN A 90 14.96 74.49 -38.38
CA GLN A 90 14.52 75.79 -37.88
C GLN A 90 14.86 76.02 -36.41
N VAL A 91 14.96 74.97 -35.57
CA VAL A 91 15.42 75.08 -34.17
C VAL A 91 16.88 75.54 -34.12
N SER A 92 17.70 75.16 -35.11
CA SER A 92 19.05 75.72 -35.32
C SER A 92 19.06 77.20 -35.79
N LEU A 93 17.90 77.81 -36.11
CA LEU A 93 17.79 79.16 -36.68
C LEU A 93 16.73 80.06 -36.00
N ARG A 94 16.28 79.76 -34.77
CA ARG A 94 15.22 80.56 -34.09
C ARG A 94 15.74 81.85 -33.45
N SER A 95 15.04 82.96 -33.75
CA SER A 95 15.13 84.28 -33.09
C SER A 95 14.13 84.38 -31.91
N PRO A 96 14.34 85.23 -30.88
CA PRO A 96 13.70 85.14 -29.56
C PRO A 96 12.19 85.46 -29.46
N PHE A 97 11.46 85.66 -30.57
CA PHE A 97 10.11 86.26 -30.53
C PHE A 97 9.01 85.43 -31.24
N SER A 98 9.18 84.13 -31.41
CA SER A 98 8.11 83.24 -31.92
C SER A 98 7.25 82.70 -30.77
N VAL A 99 5.96 83.03 -30.74
CA VAL A 99 4.99 82.41 -29.82
C VAL A 99 4.75 80.96 -30.26
N ALA A 100 4.86 80.00 -29.34
CA ALA A 100 4.62 78.58 -29.60
C ALA A 100 3.11 78.30 -29.77
N GLY A 101 2.71 77.76 -30.92
CA GLY A 101 1.40 77.11 -31.07
C GLY A 101 1.35 75.77 -30.32
N PRO A 102 0.18 75.09 -30.27
CA PRO A 102 0.10 73.75 -29.72
C PRO A 102 1.00 72.80 -30.53
N ASP A 103 2.17 72.50 -29.97
CA ASP A 103 3.12 71.52 -30.47
C ASP A 103 2.82 70.17 -29.79
N TYR A 104 3.11 69.07 -30.48
CA TYR A 104 2.99 67.71 -29.96
C TYR A 104 3.72 67.57 -28.61
N ALA A 105 4.85 68.24 -28.45
CA ALA A 105 5.64 68.33 -27.21
C ALA A 105 4.93 68.97 -26.03
N ASN A 106 3.98 69.88 -26.28
CA ASN A 106 3.26 70.60 -25.25
C ASN A 106 1.92 69.93 -24.90
N GLN A 107 1.33 69.19 -25.84
CA GLN A 107 0.07 68.46 -25.63
C GLN A 107 0.28 67.06 -25.04
N PHE A 108 1.39 66.43 -25.39
CA PHE A 108 1.91 65.23 -24.74
C PHE A 108 3.22 65.67 -24.11
N LEU A 109 3.26 65.84 -22.78
CA LEU A 109 4.35 66.43 -21.97
C LEU A 109 5.75 65.75 -22.12
N ASP A 110 5.96 64.96 -23.17
CA ASP A 110 7.03 63.99 -23.33
C ASP A 110 7.71 64.01 -24.72
N ALA A 111 7.50 65.02 -25.58
CA ALA A 111 8.20 65.08 -26.87
C ALA A 111 9.55 65.82 -26.84
N ASP A 112 9.83 66.67 -25.84
CA ASP A 112 11.16 67.29 -25.66
C ASP A 112 12.21 66.28 -25.13
N THR A 113 11.79 65.09 -24.69
CA THR A 113 12.67 64.05 -24.13
C THR A 113 12.87 62.81 -25.00
N GLY A 114 12.17 62.68 -26.13
CA GLY A 114 12.39 61.59 -27.09
C GLY A 114 12.18 60.20 -26.50
N TRP A 115 10.96 59.86 -26.06
CA TRP A 115 10.66 58.53 -25.48
C TRP A 115 11.06 57.35 -26.38
N LYS A 116 10.96 57.53 -27.71
CA LYS A 116 11.48 56.58 -28.72
C LYS A 116 12.93 56.18 -28.44
N ASP A 117 13.74 57.11 -27.95
CA ASP A 117 15.18 56.96 -27.73
C ASP A 117 15.54 56.73 -26.25
N LYS A 118 14.55 56.67 -25.34
CA LYS A 118 14.74 56.48 -23.88
C LYS A 118 14.20 55.17 -23.32
N ALA A 119 13.29 54.49 -24.01
CA ALA A 119 12.94 53.12 -23.68
C ALA A 119 14.01 52.18 -24.25
N PRO A 120 14.74 51.40 -23.42
CA PRO A 120 15.61 50.34 -23.90
C PRO A 120 14.89 49.44 -24.91
N SER A 121 15.59 48.93 -25.93
CA SER A 121 15.02 47.96 -26.85
C SER A 121 14.53 46.73 -26.06
N GLY A 122 13.24 46.40 -26.20
CA GLY A 122 12.59 45.32 -25.45
C GLY A 122 11.87 45.74 -24.17
N SER A 123 11.94 47.02 -23.76
CA SER A 123 11.20 47.53 -22.60
C SER A 123 9.68 47.52 -22.82
N PRO A 124 8.85 47.32 -21.76
CA PRO A 124 7.38 47.32 -21.85
C PRO A 124 6.79 48.58 -22.47
N GLU A 125 7.41 49.72 -22.20
CA GLU A 125 6.99 51.04 -22.65
C GLU A 125 7.43 51.38 -24.09
N ALA A 126 8.15 50.47 -24.76
CA ALA A 126 8.53 50.67 -26.15
C ALA A 126 7.34 50.39 -27.08
N ASN A 127 7.17 51.23 -28.11
CA ASN A 127 6.05 51.14 -29.04
C ASN A 127 6.09 49.89 -29.94
N ASP A 128 7.24 49.24 -30.04
CA ASP A 128 7.48 47.99 -30.75
C ASP A 128 7.58 46.77 -29.82
N ALA A 129 7.32 46.96 -28.51
CA ALA A 129 7.36 45.88 -27.55
C ALA A 129 6.20 44.88 -27.74
N PRO A 130 6.36 43.62 -27.28
CA PRO A 130 5.26 42.64 -27.22
C PRO A 130 4.01 43.16 -26.49
N VAL A 131 4.20 44.03 -25.49
CA VAL A 131 3.13 44.70 -24.74
C VAL A 131 2.28 45.63 -25.63
N ALA A 132 2.94 46.42 -26.48
CA ALA A 132 2.26 47.30 -27.42
C ALA A 132 1.44 46.49 -28.43
N TYR A 133 2.01 45.39 -28.93
CA TYR A 133 1.30 44.44 -29.80
C TYR A 133 0.10 43.78 -29.10
N LEU A 134 0.26 43.28 -27.87
CA LEU A 134 -0.81 42.69 -27.08
C LEU A 134 -1.96 43.68 -26.86
N THR A 135 -1.64 44.92 -26.49
CA THR A 135 -2.62 45.99 -26.27
C THR A 135 -3.40 46.28 -27.55
N HIS A 136 -2.70 46.37 -28.68
CA HIS A 136 -3.32 46.58 -29.99
C HIS A 136 -4.28 45.44 -30.36
N ILE A 137 -3.85 44.18 -30.22
CA ILE A 137 -4.71 43.02 -30.51
C ILE A 137 -5.91 42.95 -29.58
N TYR A 138 -5.73 43.23 -28.30
CA TYR A 138 -6.82 43.22 -27.33
C TYR A 138 -7.89 44.28 -27.68
N GLN A 139 -7.46 45.50 -28.02
CA GLN A 139 -8.36 46.56 -28.49
C GLN A 139 -9.07 46.17 -29.79
N LEU A 140 -8.33 45.63 -30.76
CA LEU A 140 -8.91 45.16 -32.02
C LEU A 140 -9.96 44.07 -31.78
N ALA A 141 -9.69 43.10 -30.90
CA ALA A 141 -10.64 42.05 -30.54
C ALA A 141 -11.93 42.63 -29.92
N LEU A 142 -11.80 43.58 -28.99
CA LEU A 142 -12.96 44.27 -28.37
C LEU A 142 -13.75 45.09 -29.40
N GLU A 143 -13.07 45.73 -30.36
CA GLU A 143 -13.72 46.44 -31.45
C GLU A 143 -14.50 45.49 -32.37
N GLN A 144 -13.94 44.31 -32.68
CA GLN A 144 -14.66 43.30 -33.47
C GLN A 144 -15.90 42.77 -32.73
N GLU A 145 -15.80 42.55 -31.41
CA GLU A 145 -16.94 42.12 -30.59
C GLU A 145 -18.06 43.17 -30.59
N LYS A 146 -17.73 44.47 -30.47
CA LYS A 146 -18.73 45.56 -30.59
C LYS A 146 -19.45 45.57 -31.93
N ASN A 147 -18.85 45.01 -32.99
CA ASN A 147 -19.43 44.96 -34.33
C ASN A 147 -20.24 43.67 -34.58
N GLY A 148 -20.09 42.63 -33.74
CA GLY A 148 -20.79 41.35 -33.82
C GLY A 148 -22.16 41.42 -33.14
N ALA A 149 -23.21 41.77 -33.87
CA ALA A 149 -24.56 41.92 -33.33
C ALA A 149 -25.30 40.56 -33.17
N SER A 150 -24.90 39.72 -32.20
CA SER A 150 -25.70 38.55 -31.79
C SER A 150 -25.73 38.38 -30.28
N ALA A 151 -26.92 38.17 -29.73
CA ALA A 151 -27.14 37.86 -28.31
C ALA A 151 -26.52 36.51 -27.85
N ILE A 152 -25.99 35.72 -28.79
CA ILE A 152 -25.37 34.40 -28.54
C ILE A 152 -23.83 34.51 -28.55
N MET A 153 -23.25 35.70 -28.79
CA MET A 153 -21.80 35.88 -28.87
C MET A 153 -21.15 35.76 -27.49
N ASN A 154 -20.28 34.76 -27.32
CA ASN A 154 -19.48 34.58 -26.10
C ASN A 154 -18.28 35.52 -26.13
N THR A 155 -18.36 36.62 -25.38
CA THR A 155 -17.37 37.72 -25.42
C THR A 155 -16.02 37.30 -24.83
N LEU A 156 -14.95 38.03 -25.17
CA LEU A 156 -13.61 37.79 -24.64
C LEU A 156 -13.58 38.03 -23.14
N ALA A 157 -14.31 39.04 -22.66
CA ALA A 157 -14.45 39.35 -21.24
C ALA A 157 -15.17 38.24 -20.45
N GLU A 158 -16.12 37.53 -21.07
CA GLU A 158 -16.80 36.38 -20.45
C GLU A 158 -15.90 35.13 -20.43
N ARG A 159 -15.18 34.85 -21.53
CA ARG A 159 -14.28 33.70 -21.64
C ARG A 159 -13.02 33.83 -20.79
N ARG A 160 -12.45 35.04 -20.75
CA ARG A 160 -11.15 35.36 -20.14
C ARG A 160 -11.21 36.69 -19.39
N PRO A 161 -11.99 36.77 -18.28
CA PRO A 161 -12.10 37.98 -17.48
C PRO A 161 -10.75 38.41 -16.86
N ASP A 162 -9.80 37.48 -16.76
CA ASP A 162 -8.45 37.71 -16.27
C ASP A 162 -7.61 38.59 -17.19
N LEU A 163 -7.82 38.57 -18.52
CA LEU A 163 -7.05 39.37 -19.47
C LEU A 163 -7.27 40.87 -19.27
N GLY A 164 -8.51 41.30 -19.00
CA GLY A 164 -8.82 42.70 -18.74
C GLY A 164 -8.30 43.21 -17.40
N ALA A 165 -8.03 42.31 -16.44
CA ALA A 165 -7.51 42.63 -15.12
C ALA A 165 -5.98 42.42 -15.00
N LEU A 166 -5.33 41.91 -16.05
CA LEU A 166 -3.90 41.61 -16.06
C LEU A 166 -3.09 42.90 -15.96
N LEU A 167 -2.34 43.06 -14.87
CA LEU A 167 -1.41 44.17 -14.71
C LEU A 167 -0.15 43.91 -15.54
N ILE A 168 0.16 44.82 -16.45
CA ILE A 168 1.37 44.74 -17.28
C ILE A 168 2.55 45.31 -16.48
N ASN A 169 3.40 44.43 -15.99
CA ASN A 169 4.62 44.76 -15.25
C ASN A 169 5.77 43.83 -15.68
N ASP A 170 6.99 44.08 -15.18
CA ASP A 170 8.18 43.28 -15.51
C ASP A 170 7.96 41.77 -15.28
N LYS A 171 7.34 41.41 -14.14
CA LYS A 171 6.98 40.03 -13.81
C LYS A 171 6.06 39.40 -14.86
N ALA A 172 4.99 40.08 -15.27
CA ALA A 172 4.03 39.56 -16.25
C ALA A 172 4.65 39.35 -17.65
N ILE A 173 5.72 40.06 -17.98
CA ILE A 173 6.39 40.00 -19.28
C ILE A 173 7.52 38.95 -19.27
N ASN A 174 8.29 38.89 -18.19
CA ASN A 174 9.55 38.15 -18.14
C ASN A 174 9.49 36.86 -17.30
N GLU A 175 8.51 36.68 -16.42
CA GLU A 175 8.38 35.45 -15.62
C GLU A 175 7.95 34.28 -16.51
N VAL A 176 8.77 33.21 -16.51
CA VAL A 176 8.45 31.97 -17.20
C VAL A 176 7.55 31.12 -16.32
N ILE A 177 6.29 30.97 -16.73
CA ILE A 177 5.31 30.11 -16.05
C ILE A 177 4.94 28.89 -16.91
N PRO A 178 4.71 27.70 -16.29
CA PRO A 178 4.21 26.55 -17.03
C PRO A 178 2.81 26.81 -17.60
N GLN A 179 2.61 26.57 -18.90
CA GLN A 179 1.31 26.80 -19.56
C GLN A 179 0.16 26.02 -18.89
N LEU A 180 0.42 24.79 -18.41
CA LEU A 180 -0.58 23.97 -17.75
C LEU A 180 -1.07 24.58 -16.43
N GLN A 181 -0.19 25.27 -15.69
CA GLN A 181 -0.56 25.98 -14.47
C GLN A 181 -1.60 27.06 -14.79
N LEU A 182 -1.34 27.87 -15.83
CA LEU A 182 -2.26 28.91 -16.26
C LEU A 182 -3.62 28.34 -16.67
N VAL A 183 -3.63 27.22 -17.41
CA VAL A 183 -4.87 26.53 -17.79
C VAL A 183 -5.66 26.10 -16.56
N ASN A 184 -5.00 25.48 -15.57
CA ASN A 184 -5.65 25.06 -14.34
C ASN A 184 -6.20 26.25 -13.54
N GLU A 185 -5.44 27.33 -13.41
CA GLU A 185 -5.90 28.55 -12.72
C GLU A 185 -7.13 29.15 -13.38
N ILE A 186 -7.16 29.23 -14.71
CA ILE A 186 -8.31 29.73 -15.47
C ILE A 186 -9.53 28.83 -15.26
N LEU A 187 -9.38 27.51 -15.39
CA LEU A 187 -10.48 26.56 -15.22
C LEU A 187 -11.00 26.58 -13.77
N SER A 188 -10.12 26.60 -12.77
CA SER A 188 -10.50 26.67 -11.36
C SER A 188 -11.28 27.96 -11.05
N LYS A 189 -10.83 29.12 -11.55
CA LYS A 189 -11.56 30.39 -11.38
C LYS A 189 -12.93 30.36 -12.05
N ALA A 190 -13.03 29.74 -13.23
CA ALA A 190 -14.31 29.59 -13.93
C ALA A 190 -15.29 28.72 -13.14
N ILE A 191 -14.83 27.58 -12.58
CA ILE A 191 -15.63 26.70 -11.72
C ILE A 191 -16.04 27.45 -10.45
N GLN A 192 -15.10 28.14 -9.80
CA GLN A 192 -15.33 28.92 -8.59
C GLN A 192 -16.44 29.95 -8.81
N LYS A 193 -16.37 30.72 -9.90
CA LYS A 193 -17.40 31.70 -10.26
C LYS A 193 -18.75 31.05 -10.58
N LYS A 194 -18.75 29.95 -11.35
CA LYS A 194 -19.99 29.29 -11.79
C LYS A 194 -20.77 28.66 -10.63
N LEU A 195 -20.07 28.13 -9.63
CA LEU A 195 -20.65 27.44 -8.47
C LEU A 195 -20.67 28.30 -7.20
N SER A 196 -20.25 29.58 -7.28
CA SER A 196 -20.16 30.50 -6.14
C SER A 196 -19.33 29.95 -4.98
N LEU A 197 -18.19 29.33 -5.27
CA LEU A 197 -17.29 28.76 -4.27
C LEU A 197 -16.31 29.79 -3.72
N THR A 198 -15.85 29.60 -2.48
CA THR A 198 -15.01 30.57 -1.76
C THR A 198 -13.58 30.63 -2.28
N ASP A 199 -12.96 29.48 -2.53
CA ASP A 199 -11.54 29.36 -2.90
C ASP A 199 -11.24 28.07 -3.70
N LEU A 200 -9.95 27.86 -4.02
CA LEU A 200 -9.48 26.66 -4.71
C LEU A 200 -9.68 25.38 -3.89
N ALA A 201 -9.64 25.43 -2.56
CA ALA A 201 -9.86 24.26 -1.72
C ALA A 201 -11.31 23.79 -1.81
N ALA A 202 -12.28 24.72 -1.84
CA ALA A 202 -13.68 24.42 -2.07
C ALA A 202 -13.93 23.87 -3.49
N VAL A 203 -13.22 24.36 -4.51
CA VAL A 203 -13.25 23.78 -5.86
C VAL A 203 -12.77 22.32 -5.84
N ASN A 204 -11.63 22.04 -5.22
CA ASN A 204 -11.09 20.68 -5.14
C ASN A 204 -11.98 19.74 -4.31
N ALA A 205 -12.58 20.24 -3.22
CA ALA A 205 -13.57 19.49 -2.44
C ALA A 205 -14.85 19.20 -3.24
N LYS A 206 -15.25 20.10 -4.14
CA LYS A 206 -16.39 19.84 -5.04
C LYS A 206 -16.03 18.80 -6.11
N LEU A 207 -14.83 18.87 -6.67
CA LEU A 207 -14.36 17.88 -7.66
C LEU A 207 -14.18 16.48 -7.07
N SER A 208 -13.86 16.37 -5.78
CA SER A 208 -13.70 15.08 -5.11
C SER A 208 -15.01 14.31 -4.95
N THR A 209 -16.17 14.98 -5.02
CA THR A 209 -17.51 14.39 -4.88
C THR A 209 -18.31 14.41 -6.18
N THR A 210 -17.85 15.14 -7.21
CA THR A 210 -18.53 15.22 -8.50
C THR A 210 -18.30 13.94 -9.30
N ARG A 211 -19.36 13.33 -9.86
CA ARG A 211 -19.26 12.03 -10.55
C ARG A 211 -19.35 12.12 -12.07
N TYR A 212 -20.10 13.07 -12.63
CA TYR A 212 -20.19 13.29 -14.07
C TYR A 212 -19.44 14.57 -14.46
N PRO A 213 -18.66 14.59 -15.57
CA PRO A 213 -18.44 13.51 -16.54
C PRO A 213 -17.66 12.31 -15.98
N ASN A 214 -17.74 11.15 -16.65
CA ASN A 214 -17.26 9.83 -16.18
C ASN A 214 -15.75 9.77 -15.78
N ASN A 215 -14.96 10.79 -16.14
CA ASN A 215 -13.55 10.91 -15.71
C ASN A 215 -13.38 11.42 -14.25
N LEU A 216 -14.43 11.99 -13.65
CA LEU A 216 -14.48 12.38 -12.23
C LEU A 216 -15.04 11.21 -11.41
N PRO A 217 -14.82 11.12 -10.07
CA PRO A 217 -14.29 12.14 -9.16
C PRO A 217 -12.77 12.32 -9.21
N TYR A 218 -12.32 13.55 -8.94
CA TYR A 218 -10.90 13.89 -8.77
C TYR A 218 -10.65 14.36 -7.33
N HIS A 219 -9.96 13.54 -6.55
CA HIS A 219 -9.63 13.87 -5.16
C HIS A 219 -8.18 14.32 -5.03
N TYR A 220 -7.95 15.63 -4.94
CA TYR A 220 -6.60 16.22 -4.89
C TYR A 220 -5.71 15.66 -3.77
N GLY A 221 -6.19 15.62 -2.52
CA GLY A 221 -5.42 15.06 -1.39
C GLY A 221 -4.98 13.61 -1.59
N HIS A 222 -5.88 12.74 -2.03
CA HIS A 222 -5.57 11.36 -2.41
C HIS A 222 -4.55 11.26 -3.54
N GLN A 223 -4.64 12.11 -4.57
CA GLN A 223 -3.66 12.14 -5.67
C GLN A 223 -2.26 12.54 -5.19
N GLN A 224 -2.18 13.47 -4.24
CA GLN A 224 -0.91 13.80 -3.58
C GLN A 224 -0.34 12.59 -2.82
N ILE A 225 -1.19 11.84 -2.11
CA ILE A 225 -0.77 10.61 -1.43
C ILE A 225 -0.22 9.60 -2.43
N GLN A 226 -0.96 9.28 -3.49
CA GLN A 226 -0.52 8.33 -4.52
C GLN A 226 0.79 8.75 -5.19
N THR A 227 0.92 10.03 -5.52
CA THR A 227 2.14 10.58 -6.13
C THR A 227 3.33 10.41 -5.19
N ALA A 228 3.17 10.78 -3.92
CA ALA A 228 4.23 10.65 -2.93
C ALA A 228 4.60 9.17 -2.67
N GLN A 229 3.62 8.27 -2.59
CA GLN A 229 3.85 6.82 -2.48
C GLN A 229 4.67 6.26 -3.64
N SER A 230 4.36 6.68 -4.88
CA SER A 230 5.10 6.26 -6.07
C SER A 230 6.57 6.68 -6.04
N VAL A 231 6.87 7.82 -5.41
CA VAL A 231 8.23 8.31 -5.24
C VAL A 231 8.93 7.54 -4.12
N LEU A 232 8.25 7.24 -3.02
CA LEU A 232 8.84 6.55 -1.86
C LEU A 232 8.98 5.03 -2.04
N ASN A 233 8.33 4.43 -3.04
CA ASN A 233 8.21 2.97 -3.20
C ASN A 233 7.62 2.28 -1.95
N THR A 234 6.77 2.97 -1.21
CA THR A 234 6.03 2.43 -0.07
C THR A 234 4.63 3.00 -0.04
N THR A 235 3.71 2.30 0.61
CA THR A 235 2.31 2.71 0.68
C THR A 235 1.94 3.17 2.08
N LEU A 236 0.95 4.07 2.17
CA LEU A 236 0.50 4.66 3.44
C LEU A 236 -0.13 3.60 4.33
N GLN A 237 -0.81 2.61 3.74
CA GLN A 237 -1.32 1.46 4.49
C GLN A 237 -0.19 0.57 5.02
N ASP A 238 0.88 0.33 4.26
CA ASP A 238 1.98 -0.55 4.71
C ASP A 238 2.76 0.09 5.87
N ILE A 239 2.98 1.40 5.83
CA ILE A 239 3.67 2.12 6.93
C ILE A 239 2.80 2.25 8.19
N THR A 240 1.47 2.26 8.05
CA THR A 240 0.55 2.40 9.19
C THR A 240 0.01 1.08 9.70
N LEU A 241 0.13 -0.02 8.94
CA LEU A 241 -0.22 -1.38 9.35
C LEU A 241 0.36 -1.77 10.73
N PRO A 242 1.61 -1.42 11.08
CA PRO A 242 2.19 -1.73 12.39
C PRO A 242 1.52 -1.04 13.58
N GLN A 243 0.70 -0.01 13.35
CA GLN A 243 -0.04 0.66 14.43
C GLN A 243 -1.16 -0.22 15.01
N THR A 244 -1.50 -1.33 14.34
CA THR A 244 -2.40 -2.34 14.88
C THR A 244 -1.63 -3.36 15.72
N LEU A 245 -1.49 -3.11 17.03
CA LEU A 245 -0.58 -3.81 17.95
C LEU A 245 -0.68 -5.35 17.94
N ASP A 246 -1.89 -5.89 17.86
CA ASP A 246 -2.12 -7.34 17.91
C ASP A 246 -1.99 -8.00 16.52
N LEU A 247 -1.94 -7.21 15.44
CA LEU A 247 -1.93 -7.74 14.08
C LEU A 247 -0.65 -8.54 13.75
N PRO A 248 0.57 -8.09 14.14
CA PRO A 248 1.76 -8.92 14.04
C PRO A 248 1.59 -10.29 14.68
N GLN A 249 1.04 -10.41 15.88
CA GLN A 249 0.85 -11.73 16.48
C GLN A 249 -0.12 -12.60 15.64
N ASN A 250 -1.21 -12.01 15.14
CA ASN A 250 -2.18 -12.71 14.33
C ASN A 250 -1.66 -13.14 12.95
N PHE A 251 -0.72 -12.41 12.35
CA PHE A 251 -0.05 -12.82 11.09
C PHE A 251 0.87 -14.03 11.28
N TRP A 252 1.44 -14.24 12.46
CA TRP A 252 2.32 -15.39 12.75
C TRP A 252 1.59 -16.54 13.46
N ALA A 253 0.33 -16.35 13.84
CA ALA A 253 -0.55 -17.35 14.44
C ALA A 253 -1.89 -17.46 13.69
N THR A 254 -1.85 -17.43 12.35
CA THR A 254 -3.02 -17.21 11.47
C THR A 254 -4.24 -18.10 11.75
N ALA A 255 -4.04 -19.37 12.13
CA ALA A 255 -5.14 -20.31 12.37
C ALA A 255 -5.63 -20.38 13.82
N LYS A 256 -4.78 -20.04 14.81
CA LYS A 256 -5.11 -20.13 16.25
C LYS A 256 -5.38 -18.76 16.88
N GLY A 257 -4.81 -17.70 16.32
CA GLY A 257 -5.00 -16.32 16.74
C GLY A 257 -6.44 -15.87 16.51
N LYS A 258 -6.96 -15.09 17.46
CA LYS A 258 -8.31 -14.52 17.39
C LYS A 258 -8.19 -13.01 17.25
N LEU A 259 -8.94 -12.47 16.30
CA LEU A 259 -8.99 -11.02 16.09
C LEU A 259 -9.89 -10.34 17.13
N SER A 260 -9.43 -9.20 17.64
CA SER A 260 -10.30 -8.25 18.35
C SER A 260 -11.19 -7.49 17.36
N ASP A 261 -12.27 -6.88 17.84
CA ASP A 261 -13.13 -6.01 17.03
C ASP A 261 -12.33 -4.87 16.38
N ALA A 262 -11.44 -4.24 17.15
CA ALA A 262 -10.60 -3.14 16.69
C ALA A 262 -9.62 -3.59 15.58
N THR A 263 -8.96 -4.74 15.77
CA THR A 263 -8.02 -5.31 14.79
C THR A 263 -8.74 -5.72 13.51
N ALA A 264 -9.91 -6.35 13.61
CA ALA A 264 -10.71 -6.74 12.46
C ALA A 264 -11.17 -5.53 11.63
N GLY A 265 -11.66 -4.48 12.31
CA GLY A 265 -12.07 -3.23 11.68
C GLY A 265 -10.89 -2.48 11.03
N ALA A 266 -9.74 -2.41 11.72
CA ALA A 266 -8.52 -1.78 11.18
C ALA A 266 -7.99 -2.53 9.95
N LEU A 267 -7.90 -3.87 10.01
CA LEU A 267 -7.45 -4.69 8.89
C LEU A 267 -8.34 -4.51 7.67
N THR A 268 -9.67 -4.52 7.87
CA THR A 268 -10.65 -4.27 6.80
C THR A 268 -10.43 -2.89 6.17
N ARG A 269 -10.33 -1.84 7.00
CA ARG A 269 -10.08 -0.46 6.53
C ARG A 269 -8.79 -0.35 5.73
N LEU A 270 -7.69 -0.91 6.24
CA LEU A 270 -6.39 -0.85 5.59
C LEU A 270 -6.35 -1.64 4.27
N GLN A 271 -7.01 -2.80 4.21
CA GLN A 271 -7.17 -3.55 2.97
C GLN A 271 -7.99 -2.78 1.92
N ILE A 272 -9.04 -2.08 2.33
CA ILE A 272 -9.82 -1.20 1.44
C ILE A 272 -8.96 -0.03 0.95
N MET A 273 -8.23 0.61 1.85
CA MET A 273 -7.32 1.71 1.52
C MET A 273 -6.22 1.27 0.54
N ALA A 274 -5.75 0.03 0.64
CA ALA A 274 -4.79 -0.56 -0.28
C ALA A 274 -5.29 -0.67 -1.71
N SER A 275 -6.60 -0.55 -1.97
CA SER A 275 -7.16 -0.50 -3.34
C SER A 275 -6.70 0.73 -4.13
N GLN A 276 -6.18 1.75 -3.45
CA GLN A 276 -5.76 3.03 -4.01
C GLN A 276 -6.89 3.77 -4.74
N LEU A 277 -8.13 3.53 -4.30
CA LEU A 277 -9.30 4.27 -4.75
C LEU A 277 -9.61 5.38 -3.73
N SER A 278 -9.88 6.58 -4.22
CA SER A 278 -10.30 7.71 -3.39
C SER A 278 -11.68 7.49 -2.75
N PRO A 279 -12.03 8.23 -1.69
CA PRO A 279 -13.27 8.02 -0.94
C PRO A 279 -14.54 7.92 -1.81
N GLU A 280 -14.75 8.87 -2.74
CA GLU A 280 -15.92 8.86 -3.59
C GLU A 280 -15.90 7.70 -4.61
N GLN A 281 -14.72 7.30 -5.09
CA GLN A 281 -14.58 6.10 -5.93
C GLN A 281 -14.99 4.84 -5.16
N GLN A 282 -14.56 4.71 -3.90
CA GLN A 282 -14.99 3.61 -3.05
C GLN A 282 -16.52 3.60 -2.83
N LYS A 283 -17.15 4.79 -2.65
CA LYS A 283 -18.61 4.90 -2.52
C LYS A 283 -19.34 4.45 -3.78
N ILE A 284 -18.88 4.87 -4.96
CA ILE A 284 -19.47 4.46 -6.26
C ILE A 284 -19.49 2.93 -6.41
N ILE A 285 -18.44 2.25 -5.95
CA ILE A 285 -18.32 0.79 -6.03
C ILE A 285 -19.32 0.08 -5.11
N THR A 286 -19.55 0.58 -3.90
CA THR A 286 -20.30 -0.15 -2.86
C THR A 286 -21.72 0.34 -2.61
N GLU A 287 -22.13 1.47 -3.19
CA GLU A 287 -23.45 2.08 -2.92
C GLU A 287 -24.63 1.22 -3.43
N THR A 288 -25.85 1.63 -3.07
CA THR A 288 -27.08 1.15 -3.71
C THR A 288 -27.60 2.22 -4.67
N VAL A 289 -28.41 1.82 -5.65
CA VAL A 289 -28.94 2.75 -6.67
C VAL A 289 -29.98 3.68 -6.04
N GLY A 290 -29.69 4.98 -5.95
CA GLY A 290 -30.63 6.01 -5.48
C GLY A 290 -31.45 6.64 -6.60
N GLN A 291 -32.45 7.47 -6.25
CA GLN A 291 -33.31 8.12 -7.25
C GLN A 291 -32.56 9.09 -8.17
N ASP A 292 -31.50 9.73 -7.69
CA ASP A 292 -30.68 10.66 -8.47
C ASP A 292 -29.59 9.96 -9.31
N PHE A 293 -29.65 8.64 -9.47
CA PHE A 293 -28.60 7.84 -10.13
C PHE A 293 -28.21 8.39 -11.51
N TYR A 294 -29.19 8.69 -12.36
CA TYR A 294 -28.96 9.21 -13.71
C TYR A 294 -28.36 10.61 -13.70
N GLN A 295 -28.87 11.50 -12.85
CA GLN A 295 -28.32 12.86 -12.71
C GLN A 295 -26.88 12.85 -12.22
N LEU A 296 -26.57 12.02 -11.22
CA LEU A 296 -25.24 11.96 -10.62
C LEU A 296 -24.22 11.31 -11.55
N ASN A 297 -24.55 10.18 -12.19
CA ASN A 297 -23.58 9.37 -12.92
C ASN A 297 -23.56 9.63 -14.43
N TYR A 298 -24.66 10.11 -15.01
CA TYR A 298 -24.81 10.38 -16.44
C TYR A 298 -25.14 11.85 -16.76
N GLY A 299 -25.31 12.69 -15.73
CA GLY A 299 -25.41 14.14 -15.84
C GLY A 299 -26.79 14.69 -16.19
N ASP A 300 -27.82 13.85 -16.24
CA ASP A 300 -29.15 14.23 -16.72
C ASP A 300 -30.24 13.39 -16.04
N SER A 301 -31.13 14.05 -15.30
CA SER A 301 -32.23 13.42 -14.55
C SER A 301 -33.39 12.93 -15.43
N SER A 302 -33.45 13.36 -16.71
CA SER A 302 -34.50 12.94 -17.64
C SER A 302 -34.23 11.58 -18.29
N LEU A 303 -33.01 11.07 -18.16
CA LEU A 303 -32.61 9.79 -18.74
C LEU A 303 -33.25 8.61 -18.00
N THR A 304 -33.57 7.57 -18.77
CA THR A 304 -34.04 6.27 -18.30
C THR A 304 -33.24 5.16 -18.96
N ALA A 305 -33.43 3.91 -18.54
CA ALA A 305 -32.75 2.77 -19.16
C ALA A 305 -32.97 2.69 -20.68
N ASP A 306 -34.19 3.00 -21.14
CA ASP A 306 -34.56 2.98 -22.55
C ASP A 306 -33.80 4.03 -23.38
N SER A 307 -33.44 5.16 -22.76
CA SER A 307 -32.66 6.22 -23.42
C SER A 307 -31.31 5.72 -23.91
N PHE A 308 -30.72 4.72 -23.24
CA PHE A 308 -29.42 4.14 -23.59
C PHE A 308 -29.51 3.07 -24.69
N SER A 309 -30.70 2.77 -25.21
CA SER A 309 -30.87 1.89 -26.38
C SER A 309 -30.25 2.50 -27.63
N ASP A 310 -30.15 3.84 -27.69
CA ASP A 310 -29.39 4.56 -28.71
C ASP A 310 -27.89 4.54 -28.38
N MET A 311 -27.11 3.92 -29.25
CA MET A 311 -25.65 3.82 -29.09
C MET A 311 -25.00 5.21 -28.95
N THR A 312 -25.53 6.25 -29.59
CA THR A 312 -24.97 7.62 -29.50
C THR A 312 -25.10 8.20 -28.10
N ILE A 313 -26.23 7.94 -27.42
CA ILE A 313 -26.45 8.33 -26.03
C ILE A 313 -25.52 7.54 -25.11
N LEU A 314 -25.42 6.21 -25.31
CA LEU A 314 -24.52 5.39 -24.51
C LEU A 314 -23.07 5.86 -24.63
N THR A 315 -22.55 6.06 -25.86
CA THR A 315 -21.17 6.50 -26.09
C THR A 315 -20.90 7.89 -25.54
N SER A 316 -21.82 8.84 -25.71
CA SER A 316 -21.63 10.22 -25.25
C SER A 316 -21.66 10.35 -23.73
N ARG A 317 -22.54 9.62 -23.05
CA ARG A 317 -22.70 9.68 -21.59
C ARG A 317 -21.67 8.84 -20.82
N THR A 318 -21.14 7.77 -21.43
CA THR A 318 -20.07 6.93 -20.82
C THR A 318 -18.66 7.38 -21.22
N ASN A 319 -18.54 8.22 -22.24
CA ASN A 319 -17.27 8.56 -22.89
C ASN A 319 -16.53 7.31 -23.39
N LEU A 320 -17.28 6.40 -24.03
CA LEU A 320 -16.76 5.20 -24.69
C LEU A 320 -16.93 5.30 -26.19
N THR A 321 -16.02 4.68 -26.93
CA THR A 321 -16.18 4.41 -28.36
C THR A 321 -16.97 3.12 -28.57
N VAL A 322 -17.57 2.93 -29.75
CA VAL A 322 -18.31 1.69 -30.08
C VAL A 322 -17.45 0.43 -29.89
N PRO A 323 -16.18 0.36 -30.36
CA PRO A 323 -15.34 -0.81 -30.09
C PRO A 323 -15.11 -1.06 -28.60
N GLN A 324 -15.02 -0.02 -27.77
CA GLN A 324 -14.91 -0.19 -26.31
C GLN A 324 -16.20 -0.73 -25.69
N VAL A 325 -17.37 -0.36 -26.22
CA VAL A 325 -18.65 -0.96 -25.81
C VAL A 325 -18.69 -2.45 -26.18
N GLU A 326 -18.24 -2.81 -27.38
CA GLU A 326 -18.15 -4.22 -27.82
C GLU A 326 -17.19 -5.04 -26.93
N LEU A 327 -16.03 -4.47 -26.57
CA LEU A 327 -15.08 -5.08 -25.64
C LEU A 327 -15.66 -5.24 -24.23
N MET A 328 -16.34 -4.21 -23.72
CA MET A 328 -16.99 -4.23 -22.41
C MET A 328 -18.09 -5.29 -22.33
N LEU A 329 -18.87 -5.44 -23.40
CA LEU A 329 -19.97 -6.39 -23.47
C LEU A 329 -19.54 -7.78 -23.94
N CYS A 330 -18.29 -7.95 -24.38
CA CYS A 330 -17.78 -9.18 -25.00
C CYS A 330 -18.71 -9.71 -26.12
N SER A 331 -19.26 -8.78 -26.89
CA SER A 331 -20.24 -9.04 -27.94
C SER A 331 -20.15 -8.00 -29.04
N THR A 332 -20.34 -8.45 -30.27
CA THR A 332 -20.52 -7.59 -31.45
C THR A 332 -21.93 -7.79 -32.01
N VAL A 333 -22.27 -7.10 -33.11
CA VAL A 333 -23.49 -7.40 -33.89
C VAL A 333 -23.50 -8.86 -34.40
N GLY A 334 -22.32 -9.47 -34.60
CA GLY A 334 -22.17 -10.86 -35.03
C GLY A 334 -22.36 -11.90 -33.91
N GLY A 335 -22.59 -11.46 -32.67
CA GLY A 335 -22.75 -12.33 -31.50
C GLY A 335 -21.59 -12.23 -30.51
N SER A 336 -21.51 -13.22 -29.62
CA SER A 336 -20.51 -13.25 -28.54
C SER A 336 -19.09 -13.43 -29.08
N THR A 337 -18.14 -12.75 -28.44
CA THR A 337 -16.70 -12.92 -28.68
C THR A 337 -16.04 -13.87 -27.67
N VAL A 338 -16.81 -14.41 -26.73
CA VAL A 338 -16.33 -15.34 -25.70
C VAL A 338 -16.10 -16.71 -26.33
N ILE A 339 -14.96 -17.29 -26.05
CA ILE A 339 -14.62 -18.67 -26.44
C ILE A 339 -14.34 -19.51 -25.18
N LYS A 340 -14.60 -20.81 -25.28
CA LYS A 340 -14.28 -21.81 -24.26
C LYS A 340 -13.13 -22.68 -24.77
N SER A 341 -12.28 -23.13 -23.85
CA SER A 341 -11.30 -24.18 -24.11
C SER A 341 -11.99 -25.47 -24.59
N ASP A 342 -11.42 -26.09 -25.62
CA ASP A 342 -11.82 -27.42 -26.08
C ASP A 342 -11.42 -28.52 -25.08
N ASN A 343 -10.54 -28.19 -24.12
CA ASN A 343 -9.98 -29.12 -23.15
C ASN A 343 -10.78 -29.19 -21.84
N VAL A 344 -12.09 -28.94 -21.91
CA VAL A 344 -13.01 -28.95 -20.77
C VAL A 344 -14.29 -29.68 -21.16
N ALA A 345 -14.81 -30.52 -20.24
CA ALA A 345 -15.90 -31.45 -20.49
C ALA A 345 -17.11 -30.87 -21.29
N ALA A 346 -17.70 -31.73 -22.12
CA ALA A 346 -18.95 -31.45 -22.81
C ALA A 346 -20.11 -31.42 -21.79
N GLY A 347 -20.56 -30.23 -21.42
CA GLY A 347 -21.55 -30.00 -20.36
C GLY A 347 -21.26 -28.78 -19.49
N ASP A 348 -20.01 -28.32 -19.46
CA ASP A 348 -19.65 -27.05 -18.83
C ASP A 348 -20.21 -25.86 -19.62
N THR A 349 -20.56 -24.79 -18.89
CA THR A 349 -21.36 -23.65 -19.35
C THR A 349 -20.93 -23.12 -20.72
N THR A 350 -21.91 -22.88 -21.60
CA THR A 350 -21.69 -22.33 -22.94
C THR A 350 -20.92 -21.02 -22.87
N ALA A 351 -19.99 -20.81 -23.82
CA ALA A 351 -19.24 -19.57 -23.96
C ALA A 351 -20.18 -18.39 -24.27
N THR A 352 -20.51 -17.61 -23.25
CA THR A 352 -21.40 -16.45 -23.39
C THR A 352 -20.91 -15.28 -22.53
N PRO A 353 -21.30 -14.04 -22.86
CA PRO A 353 -20.86 -12.86 -22.11
C PRO A 353 -21.34 -12.80 -20.66
N PHE A 354 -22.44 -13.49 -20.34
CA PHE A 354 -22.95 -13.56 -18.97
C PHE A 354 -22.25 -14.63 -18.12
N VAL A 355 -21.42 -15.49 -18.73
CA VAL A 355 -20.59 -16.48 -18.04
C VAL A 355 -19.15 -15.97 -17.85
N TYR A 356 -18.63 -15.20 -18.80
CA TYR A 356 -17.26 -14.66 -18.75
C TYR A 356 -17.15 -13.33 -19.50
N GLY A 357 -16.26 -12.45 -19.02
CA GLY A 357 -15.86 -11.21 -19.66
C GLY A 357 -16.81 -10.03 -19.40
N ALA A 358 -18.12 -10.29 -19.37
CA ALA A 358 -19.14 -9.32 -18.99
C ALA A 358 -20.11 -9.91 -17.94
N ARG A 359 -19.65 -10.87 -17.13
CA ARG A 359 -20.50 -11.60 -16.17
C ARG A 359 -21.06 -10.68 -15.09
N PHE A 360 -20.26 -9.74 -14.59
CA PHE A 360 -20.69 -8.75 -13.62
C PHE A 360 -21.82 -7.87 -14.17
N ILE A 361 -21.69 -7.38 -15.41
CA ILE A 361 -22.70 -6.52 -16.06
C ILE A 361 -24.03 -7.26 -16.18
N HIS A 362 -23.98 -8.55 -16.51
CA HIS A 362 -25.17 -9.38 -16.69
C HIS A 362 -25.65 -10.07 -15.41
N ALA A 363 -25.02 -9.80 -14.25
CA ALA A 363 -25.30 -10.48 -12.98
C ALA A 363 -25.29 -12.02 -13.09
N GLY A 364 -24.50 -12.58 -14.00
CA GLY A 364 -24.47 -14.02 -14.27
C GLY A 364 -25.73 -14.60 -14.96
N LYS A 365 -26.63 -13.75 -15.48
CA LYS A 365 -27.94 -14.16 -16.01
C LYS A 365 -27.97 -14.22 -17.54
N PRO A 366 -28.78 -15.14 -18.13
CA PRO A 366 -28.81 -15.37 -19.58
C PRO A 366 -29.40 -14.22 -20.40
N GLU A 367 -30.09 -13.27 -19.76
CA GLU A 367 -30.63 -12.05 -20.38
C GLU A 367 -29.49 -11.07 -20.71
N ALA A 368 -28.56 -11.45 -21.59
CA ALA A 368 -27.44 -10.61 -21.96
C ALA A 368 -27.87 -9.40 -22.80
N ILE A 369 -27.12 -8.31 -22.66
CA ILE A 369 -27.19 -7.15 -23.55
C ILE A 369 -26.72 -7.61 -24.94
N THR A 370 -27.47 -7.25 -25.97
CA THR A 370 -27.13 -7.60 -27.35
C THR A 370 -27.08 -6.35 -28.22
N LEU A 371 -26.24 -6.38 -29.24
CA LEU A 371 -26.10 -5.30 -30.21
C LEU A 371 -26.78 -5.71 -31.52
N SER A 372 -27.61 -4.83 -32.06
CA SER A 372 -28.25 -5.05 -33.36
C SER A 372 -28.13 -3.83 -34.24
N ARG A 373 -28.30 -4.03 -35.55
CA ARG A 373 -28.44 -2.94 -36.53
C ARG A 373 -29.91 -2.76 -36.86
N SER A 374 -30.38 -1.52 -36.83
CA SER A 374 -31.70 -1.13 -37.33
C SER A 374 -31.56 -0.16 -38.51
N GLY A 375 -32.47 -0.20 -39.48
CA GLY A 375 -32.45 0.67 -40.66
C GLY A 375 -31.78 0.06 -41.91
N LYS A 376 -31.82 0.81 -43.03
CA LYS A 376 -31.23 0.39 -44.33
C LYS A 376 -29.71 0.63 -44.34
N GLU A 377 -28.96 -0.13 -45.14
CA GLU A 377 -27.48 -0.12 -45.17
C GLU A 377 -26.81 1.27 -45.26
N ALA A 378 -27.44 2.24 -45.95
CA ALA A 378 -26.92 3.60 -46.07
C ALA A 378 -27.01 4.45 -44.79
N HIS A 379 -27.91 4.10 -43.86
CA HIS A 379 -28.20 4.83 -42.62
C HIS A 379 -28.61 3.86 -41.49
N PHE A 380 -27.78 2.87 -41.18
CA PHE A 380 -28.08 1.96 -40.07
C PHE A 380 -27.76 2.62 -38.72
N ALA A 381 -28.66 2.46 -37.76
CA ALA A 381 -28.44 2.82 -36.36
C ALA A 381 -28.04 1.56 -35.58
N LEU A 382 -27.03 1.69 -34.71
CA LEU A 382 -26.66 0.66 -33.74
C LEU A 382 -27.59 0.79 -32.53
N THR A 383 -28.31 -0.29 -32.22
CA THR A 383 -29.19 -0.36 -31.05
C THR A 383 -28.64 -1.33 -30.02
N VAL A 384 -28.77 -0.95 -28.75
CA VAL A 384 -28.39 -1.74 -27.59
C VAL A 384 -29.65 -2.29 -26.94
N ASN A 385 -29.81 -3.60 -26.92
CA ASN A 385 -31.03 -4.25 -26.43
C ASN A 385 -30.85 -4.82 -25.03
N ASN A 386 -31.97 -5.11 -24.35
CA ASN A 386 -32.02 -5.72 -23.01
C ASN A 386 -31.31 -4.89 -21.93
N LEU A 387 -31.37 -3.56 -22.01
CA LEU A 387 -30.91 -2.67 -20.96
C LEU A 387 -31.93 -2.60 -19.82
N ALA A 388 -31.44 -2.37 -18.60
CA ALA A 388 -32.21 -2.17 -17.38
C ALA A 388 -31.40 -1.29 -16.42
N ASP A 389 -32.05 -0.69 -15.43
CA ASP A 389 -31.38 0.20 -14.46
C ASP A 389 -30.20 -0.49 -13.74
N ASP A 390 -30.37 -1.77 -13.34
CA ASP A 390 -29.31 -2.57 -12.72
C ASP A 390 -28.09 -2.75 -13.65
N LYS A 391 -28.34 -3.04 -14.93
CA LYS A 391 -27.28 -3.19 -15.94
C LYS A 391 -26.54 -1.88 -16.18
N LEU A 392 -27.25 -0.76 -16.23
CA LEU A 392 -26.62 0.57 -16.36
C LEU A 392 -25.84 0.97 -15.11
N ASN A 393 -26.27 0.56 -13.92
CA ASN A 393 -25.48 0.72 -12.71
C ASN A 393 -24.16 -0.08 -12.79
N ARG A 394 -24.26 -1.35 -13.18
CA ARG A 394 -23.10 -2.23 -13.34
C ARG A 394 -22.15 -1.74 -14.44
N ILE A 395 -22.68 -1.23 -15.56
CA ILE A 395 -21.89 -0.57 -16.61
C ILE A 395 -21.16 0.66 -16.03
N ASN A 396 -21.84 1.54 -15.30
CA ASN A 396 -21.21 2.71 -14.69
C ASN A 396 -20.02 2.32 -13.80
N ARG A 397 -20.17 1.28 -12.98
CA ARG A 397 -19.09 0.75 -12.14
C ARG A 397 -17.96 0.12 -12.94
N MET A 398 -18.30 -0.74 -13.90
CA MET A 398 -17.32 -1.46 -14.72
C MET A 398 -16.47 -0.50 -15.56
N VAL A 399 -17.11 0.49 -16.21
CA VAL A 399 -16.41 1.50 -17.01
C VAL A 399 -15.44 2.32 -16.18
N ARG A 400 -15.87 2.74 -14.98
CA ARG A 400 -15.02 3.50 -14.07
C ARG A 400 -13.87 2.67 -13.51
N LEU A 401 -14.18 1.46 -13.04
CA LEU A 401 -13.19 0.57 -12.43
C LEU A 401 -12.12 0.14 -13.45
N GLN A 402 -12.50 -0.12 -14.70
CA GLN A 402 -11.58 -0.39 -15.80
C GLN A 402 -10.57 0.75 -15.97
N LYS A 403 -11.04 2.00 -16.00
CA LYS A 403 -10.18 3.19 -16.12
C LYS A 403 -9.26 3.36 -14.90
N TRP A 404 -9.78 3.16 -13.69
CA TRP A 404 -9.01 3.33 -12.46
C TRP A 404 -7.94 2.26 -12.27
N LEU A 405 -8.22 1.02 -12.66
CA LEU A 405 -7.26 -0.09 -12.56
C LEU A 405 -6.29 -0.15 -13.74
N ASN A 406 -6.65 0.46 -14.88
CA ASN A 406 -5.95 0.37 -16.16
C ASN A 406 -5.74 -1.09 -16.60
N LEU A 407 -6.81 -1.89 -16.53
CA LEU A 407 -6.85 -3.30 -16.93
C LEU A 407 -7.87 -3.51 -18.07
N PRO A 408 -7.77 -4.59 -18.86
CA PRO A 408 -8.82 -4.98 -19.79
C PRO A 408 -10.15 -5.27 -19.08
N TYR A 409 -11.28 -5.03 -19.75
CA TYR A 409 -12.62 -5.33 -19.19
C TYR A 409 -12.77 -6.77 -18.72
N GLU A 410 -12.29 -7.74 -19.52
CA GLU A 410 -12.34 -9.17 -19.18
C GLU A 410 -11.59 -9.50 -17.87
N ASP A 411 -10.47 -8.81 -17.61
CA ASP A 411 -9.63 -9.05 -16.45
C ASP A 411 -10.26 -8.44 -15.20
N VAL A 412 -10.86 -7.26 -15.33
CA VAL A 412 -11.63 -6.63 -14.24
C VAL A 412 -12.84 -7.47 -13.90
N ASP A 413 -13.61 -7.91 -14.90
CA ASP A 413 -14.78 -8.78 -14.72
C ASP A 413 -14.41 -10.09 -14.04
N LEU A 414 -13.37 -10.78 -14.52
CA LEU A 414 -12.88 -12.01 -13.92
C LEU A 414 -12.44 -11.82 -12.47
N LEU A 415 -11.69 -10.75 -12.18
CA LEU A 415 -11.18 -10.46 -10.85
C LEU A 415 -12.30 -10.21 -9.85
N VAL A 416 -13.25 -9.32 -10.19
CA VAL A 416 -14.36 -8.97 -9.28
C VAL A 416 -15.36 -10.12 -9.12
N THR A 417 -15.70 -10.82 -10.21
CA THR A 417 -16.65 -11.94 -10.12
C THR A 417 -16.07 -13.15 -9.41
N SER A 418 -14.76 -13.42 -9.55
CA SER A 418 -14.10 -14.47 -8.77
C SER A 418 -14.09 -14.18 -7.27
N ALA A 419 -13.96 -12.90 -6.90
CA ALA A 419 -14.06 -12.46 -5.52
C ALA A 419 -15.49 -12.63 -4.98
N MET A 420 -16.51 -12.12 -5.70
CA MET A 420 -17.93 -12.25 -5.33
C MET A 420 -18.34 -13.72 -5.16
N ASP A 421 -17.86 -14.57 -6.07
CA ASP A 421 -18.06 -16.00 -6.01
C ASP A 421 -17.44 -16.67 -4.77
N ALA A 422 -16.27 -16.17 -4.33
CA ALA A 422 -15.60 -16.64 -3.12
C ALA A 422 -16.29 -16.14 -1.83
N GLU A 423 -17.17 -15.14 -1.91
CA GLU A 423 -18.05 -14.73 -0.80
C GLU A 423 -19.22 -15.72 -0.61
N GLY A 424 -19.45 -16.63 -1.56
CA GLY A 424 -20.43 -17.71 -1.47
C GLY A 424 -21.88 -17.22 -1.35
N GLU A 425 -22.64 -17.81 -0.44
CA GLU A 425 -24.08 -17.53 -0.26
C GLU A 425 -24.37 -16.07 0.14
N THR A 426 -23.37 -15.35 0.64
CA THR A 426 -23.53 -13.94 1.05
C THR A 426 -23.62 -12.97 -0.13
N ASN A 427 -23.24 -13.38 -1.35
CA ASN A 427 -23.21 -12.52 -2.54
C ASN A 427 -23.64 -13.21 -3.85
N THR A 428 -24.73 -13.96 -3.81
CA THR A 428 -25.29 -14.65 -5.00
C THR A 428 -25.77 -13.69 -6.10
N ALA A 429 -26.04 -12.42 -5.75
CA ALA A 429 -26.45 -11.38 -6.69
C ALA A 429 -25.29 -10.69 -7.43
N LEU A 430 -24.03 -11.10 -7.17
CA LEU A 430 -22.82 -10.53 -7.76
C LEU A 430 -22.76 -9.00 -7.61
N LEU A 431 -22.95 -8.51 -6.39
CA LEU A 431 -22.89 -7.09 -6.06
C LEU A 431 -21.49 -6.72 -5.59
N MET A 432 -20.98 -5.57 -6.04
CA MET A 432 -19.74 -5.01 -5.50
C MET A 432 -19.98 -4.50 -4.08
N ASN A 433 -19.04 -4.79 -3.18
CA ASN A 433 -19.11 -4.44 -1.76
C ASN A 433 -17.71 -4.20 -1.18
N ASP A 434 -17.60 -4.08 0.14
CA ASP A 434 -16.32 -3.86 0.81
C ASP A 434 -15.31 -5.00 0.57
N ASN A 435 -15.74 -6.26 0.39
CA ASN A 435 -14.86 -7.36 0.01
C ASN A 435 -14.29 -7.20 -1.40
N THR A 436 -15.03 -6.59 -2.33
CA THR A 436 -14.49 -6.20 -3.65
C THR A 436 -13.34 -5.21 -3.48
N LEU A 437 -13.48 -4.19 -2.63
CA LEU A 437 -12.43 -3.21 -2.38
C LEU A 437 -11.22 -3.82 -1.65
N ARG A 438 -11.46 -4.67 -0.64
CA ARG A 438 -10.39 -5.42 0.06
C ARG A 438 -9.59 -6.29 -0.91
N MET A 439 -10.29 -7.01 -1.79
CA MET A 439 -9.67 -7.86 -2.80
C MET A 439 -8.80 -7.04 -3.74
N LEU A 440 -9.29 -5.89 -4.23
CA LEU A 440 -8.49 -4.98 -5.06
C LEU A 440 -7.22 -4.51 -4.33
N GLY A 441 -7.31 -4.25 -3.02
CA GLY A 441 -6.15 -3.87 -2.22
C GLY A 441 -5.09 -4.96 -2.11
N VAL A 442 -5.49 -6.20 -1.79
CA VAL A 442 -4.55 -7.33 -1.75
C VAL A 442 -4.00 -7.63 -3.14
N PHE A 443 -4.82 -7.55 -4.20
CA PHE A 443 -4.36 -7.68 -5.57
C PHE A 443 -3.31 -6.61 -5.93
N LYS A 444 -3.53 -5.34 -5.59
CA LYS A 444 -2.58 -4.25 -5.86
C LYS A 444 -1.25 -4.46 -5.15
N HIS A 445 -1.27 -4.96 -3.91
CA HIS A 445 -0.05 -5.37 -3.21
C HIS A 445 0.72 -6.44 -3.98
N TYR A 446 0.04 -7.53 -4.37
CA TYR A 446 0.69 -8.62 -5.10
C TYR A 446 1.13 -8.24 -6.52
N GLN A 447 0.39 -7.34 -7.17
CA GLN A 447 0.76 -6.77 -8.46
C GLN A 447 2.04 -5.94 -8.35
N ALA A 448 2.14 -5.06 -7.33
CA ALA A 448 3.29 -4.20 -7.15
C ALA A 448 4.55 -4.96 -6.67
N GLN A 449 4.39 -5.89 -5.73
CA GLN A 449 5.52 -6.58 -5.10
C GLN A 449 6.02 -7.78 -5.90
N TYR A 450 5.11 -8.52 -6.56
CA TYR A 450 5.45 -9.80 -7.20
C TYR A 450 5.05 -9.88 -8.68
N GLY A 451 4.53 -8.79 -9.28
CA GLY A 451 4.16 -8.76 -10.70
C GLY A 451 2.96 -9.64 -11.06
N VAL A 452 2.09 -9.95 -10.09
CA VAL A 452 0.94 -10.85 -10.30
C VAL A 452 -0.10 -10.19 -11.22
N THR A 453 -0.56 -10.95 -12.21
CA THR A 453 -1.62 -10.52 -13.14
C THR A 453 -3.02 -10.80 -12.59
N ALA A 454 -4.04 -10.12 -13.12
CA ALA A 454 -5.43 -10.31 -12.70
C ALA A 454 -5.92 -11.76 -12.86
N LYS A 455 -5.57 -12.41 -13.98
CA LYS A 455 -5.92 -13.82 -14.25
C LYS A 455 -5.27 -14.78 -13.24
N GLN A 456 -4.01 -14.56 -12.89
CA GLN A 456 -3.31 -15.37 -11.89
C GLN A 456 -3.97 -15.24 -10.51
N PHE A 457 -4.23 -14.00 -10.07
CA PHE A 457 -4.83 -13.71 -8.77
C PHE A 457 -6.28 -14.24 -8.68
N ALA A 458 -7.09 -14.06 -9.73
CA ALA A 458 -8.43 -14.61 -9.81
C ALA A 458 -8.42 -16.16 -9.75
N GLY A 459 -7.43 -16.79 -10.39
CA GLY A 459 -7.20 -18.23 -10.31
C GLY A 459 -6.90 -18.72 -8.89
N TRP A 460 -6.27 -17.89 -8.05
CA TRP A 460 -6.09 -18.21 -6.63
C TRP A 460 -7.41 -18.13 -5.88
N LEU A 461 -8.25 -17.13 -6.13
CA LEU A 461 -9.50 -16.95 -5.39
C LEU A 461 -10.59 -17.98 -5.73
N ARG A 462 -10.62 -18.47 -6.97
CA ARG A 462 -11.66 -19.41 -7.41
C ARG A 462 -11.13 -20.51 -8.33
N VAL A 463 -11.04 -20.23 -9.63
CA VAL A 463 -10.63 -21.20 -10.66
C VAL A 463 -9.79 -20.53 -11.76
N VAL A 464 -8.85 -21.30 -12.31
CA VAL A 464 -8.16 -20.96 -13.57
C VAL A 464 -9.20 -20.98 -14.69
N THR A 465 -9.48 -19.81 -15.27
CA THR A 465 -10.61 -19.65 -16.21
C THR A 465 -10.40 -20.49 -17.49
N PRO A 466 -11.40 -21.28 -17.90
CA PRO A 466 -11.40 -22.00 -19.18
C PRO A 466 -11.91 -21.13 -20.34
N PHE A 467 -12.16 -19.85 -20.11
CA PHE A 467 -12.69 -18.91 -21.10
C PHE A 467 -11.66 -17.84 -21.47
N ALA A 468 -11.82 -17.27 -22.67
CA ALA A 468 -11.11 -16.09 -23.15
C ALA A 468 -11.98 -15.30 -24.13
N ILE A 469 -11.53 -14.10 -24.50
CA ILE A 469 -12.09 -13.32 -25.61
C ILE A 469 -11.27 -13.57 -26.87
N THR A 470 -11.90 -13.96 -27.97
CA THR A 470 -11.23 -14.21 -29.26
C THR A 470 -10.45 -12.97 -29.72
N PRO A 471 -9.20 -13.10 -30.23
CA PRO A 471 -8.49 -14.35 -30.58
C PRO A 471 -7.58 -14.91 -29.47
N ALA A 472 -7.71 -14.47 -28.21
CA ALA A 472 -6.83 -14.92 -27.13
C ALA A 472 -7.11 -16.37 -26.74
N THR A 473 -6.07 -17.10 -26.35
CA THR A 473 -6.19 -18.47 -25.82
C THR A 473 -6.71 -18.45 -24.38
N PRO A 474 -7.64 -19.34 -23.97
CA PRO A 474 -8.06 -19.50 -22.58
C PRO A 474 -6.90 -19.66 -21.59
N PHE A 475 -7.03 -19.05 -20.39
CA PHE A 475 -5.95 -19.08 -19.40
C PHE A 475 -5.64 -20.50 -18.92
N LEU A 476 -6.64 -21.37 -18.82
CA LEU A 476 -6.45 -22.81 -18.57
C LEU A 476 -5.44 -23.44 -19.54
N ASP A 477 -5.59 -23.17 -20.83
CA ASP A 477 -4.71 -23.73 -21.85
C ASP A 477 -3.33 -23.07 -21.84
N GLN A 478 -3.24 -21.77 -21.53
CA GLN A 478 -1.95 -21.11 -21.33
C GLN A 478 -1.15 -21.71 -20.16
N VAL A 479 -1.82 -22.22 -19.13
CA VAL A 479 -1.17 -22.85 -17.97
C VAL A 479 -0.86 -24.31 -18.22
N PHE A 480 -1.84 -25.10 -18.66
CA PHE A 480 -1.74 -26.55 -18.71
C PHE A 480 -1.35 -27.12 -20.08
N ASN A 481 -1.61 -26.39 -21.16
CA ASN A 481 -1.49 -26.88 -22.53
C ASN A 481 -0.56 -26.03 -23.43
N ALA A 482 0.21 -25.10 -22.86
CA ALA A 482 1.07 -24.19 -23.62
C ALA A 482 2.32 -24.85 -24.22
N THR A 483 2.80 -25.96 -23.65
CA THR A 483 3.99 -26.66 -24.15
C THR A 483 3.59 -27.82 -25.06
N SER A 484 4.22 -27.94 -26.23
CA SER A 484 4.06 -29.08 -27.15
C SER A 484 4.78 -30.35 -26.65
N THR A 485 5.02 -30.45 -25.34
CA THR A 485 5.75 -31.57 -24.69
C THR A 485 4.91 -32.86 -24.67
N PHE A 486 3.60 -32.74 -24.81
CA PHE A 486 2.66 -33.84 -24.83
C PHE A 486 1.94 -33.88 -26.19
N ASP A 487 1.79 -35.08 -26.75
CA ASP A 487 1.05 -35.29 -28.00
C ASP A 487 -0.46 -35.03 -27.82
N THR A 488 -0.95 -35.10 -26.58
CA THR A 488 -2.36 -34.88 -26.21
C THR A 488 -2.46 -33.80 -25.13
N SER A 489 -3.38 -32.85 -25.31
CA SER A 489 -3.72 -31.83 -24.30
C SER A 489 -4.35 -32.44 -23.04
N LEU A 490 -4.15 -31.80 -21.89
CA LEU A 490 -4.84 -32.13 -20.65
C LEU A 490 -6.30 -31.70 -20.76
N VAL A 491 -7.22 -32.66 -20.68
CA VAL A 491 -8.66 -32.41 -20.67
C VAL A 491 -9.19 -32.50 -19.23
N VAL A 492 -9.89 -31.44 -18.79
CA VAL A 492 -10.63 -31.40 -17.53
C VAL A 492 -12.00 -32.04 -17.76
N ASP A 493 -12.10 -33.34 -17.52
CA ASP A 493 -13.22 -34.20 -17.92
C ASP A 493 -14.20 -34.56 -16.79
N ASN A 494 -13.99 -34.00 -15.59
CA ASN A 494 -14.75 -34.30 -14.38
C ASN A 494 -14.74 -35.80 -14.00
N GLN A 495 -13.75 -36.57 -14.47
CA GLN A 495 -13.56 -37.98 -14.08
C GLN A 495 -12.59 -38.11 -12.92
N ASP A 496 -12.83 -39.11 -12.07
CA ASP A 496 -11.90 -39.47 -11.01
C ASP A 496 -10.64 -40.11 -11.62
N PHE A 497 -9.48 -39.80 -11.02
CA PHE A 497 -8.21 -40.41 -11.36
C PHE A 497 -7.40 -40.72 -10.10
N VAL A 498 -6.59 -41.77 -10.16
CA VAL A 498 -5.68 -42.14 -9.08
C VAL A 498 -4.39 -41.32 -9.21
N TYR A 499 -4.20 -40.34 -8.33
CA TYR A 499 -3.10 -39.39 -8.43
C TYR A 499 -1.72 -39.98 -8.08
N THR A 500 -1.68 -41.18 -7.50
CA THR A 500 -0.45 -41.95 -7.26
C THR A 500 -0.03 -42.84 -8.44
N SER A 501 -0.87 -42.95 -9.48
CA SER A 501 -0.56 -43.79 -10.63
C SER A 501 0.60 -43.22 -11.44
N THR A 502 1.48 -44.10 -11.91
CA THR A 502 2.59 -43.78 -12.81
C THR A 502 2.40 -44.39 -14.22
N THR A 503 1.30 -45.11 -14.44
CA THR A 503 1.00 -45.82 -15.68
C THR A 503 -0.43 -45.55 -16.16
N GLY A 504 -0.70 -45.87 -17.43
CA GLY A 504 -2.03 -45.68 -18.03
C GLY A 504 -2.44 -44.21 -18.18
N SER A 505 -3.74 -43.98 -18.36
CA SER A 505 -4.34 -42.65 -18.50
C SER A 505 -4.11 -41.76 -17.28
N ASP A 506 -4.24 -42.33 -16.07
CA ASP A 506 -4.08 -41.59 -14.82
C ASP A 506 -2.64 -41.14 -14.62
N GLY A 507 -1.67 -42.02 -14.91
CA GLY A 507 -0.25 -41.66 -14.87
C GLY A 507 0.12 -40.59 -15.91
N ALA A 508 -0.48 -40.63 -17.10
CA ALA A 508 -0.30 -39.58 -18.10
C ALA A 508 -0.84 -38.23 -17.60
N ARG A 509 -2.02 -38.21 -16.97
CA ARG A 509 -2.63 -37.02 -16.36
C ARG A 509 -1.76 -36.44 -15.23
N VAL A 510 -1.26 -37.29 -14.34
CA VAL A 510 -0.33 -36.90 -13.27
C VAL A 510 0.93 -36.25 -13.87
N LYS A 511 1.53 -36.90 -14.88
CA LYS A 511 2.72 -36.37 -15.56
C LYS A 511 2.43 -35.02 -16.23
N HIS A 512 1.29 -34.87 -16.88
CA HIS A 512 0.89 -33.64 -17.54
C HIS A 512 0.76 -32.48 -16.55
N ILE A 513 -0.04 -32.64 -15.49
CA ILE A 513 -0.24 -31.60 -14.47
C ILE A 513 1.09 -31.24 -13.81
N SER A 514 1.91 -32.25 -13.47
CA SER A 514 3.22 -32.01 -12.85
C SER A 514 4.14 -31.21 -13.77
N THR A 515 4.24 -31.55 -15.05
CA THR A 515 5.12 -30.86 -16.01
C THR A 515 4.63 -29.45 -16.30
N ALA A 516 3.33 -29.26 -16.50
CA ALA A 516 2.72 -27.94 -16.73
C ALA A 516 3.00 -26.97 -15.58
N LEU A 517 3.00 -27.47 -14.34
CA LEU A 517 3.25 -26.66 -13.15
C LEU A 517 4.72 -26.63 -12.73
N GLY A 518 5.63 -27.31 -13.45
CA GLY A 518 7.05 -27.38 -13.12
C GLY A 518 7.35 -28.14 -11.82
N LEU A 519 6.52 -29.14 -11.49
CA LEU A 519 6.63 -29.97 -10.29
C LEU A 519 7.33 -31.30 -10.61
N ASN A 520 8.19 -31.76 -9.71
CA ASN A 520 8.63 -33.16 -9.74
C ASN A 520 7.53 -34.08 -9.18
N HIS A 521 7.67 -35.40 -9.36
CA HIS A 521 6.64 -36.36 -8.94
C HIS A 521 6.39 -36.33 -7.42
N ARG A 522 7.42 -36.15 -6.59
CA ARG A 522 7.28 -36.06 -5.13
C ARG A 522 6.50 -34.81 -4.71
N GLN A 523 6.84 -33.67 -5.30
CA GLN A 523 6.13 -32.41 -5.10
C GLN A 523 4.66 -32.53 -5.50
N PHE A 524 4.39 -33.15 -6.66
CA PHE A 524 3.03 -33.40 -7.11
C PHE A 524 2.23 -34.22 -6.09
N LEU A 525 2.78 -35.34 -5.61
CA LEU A 525 2.10 -36.19 -4.63
C LEU A 525 1.82 -35.45 -3.32
N LEU A 526 2.77 -34.63 -2.86
CA LEU A 526 2.58 -33.80 -1.66
C LEU A 526 1.41 -32.82 -1.82
N LEU A 527 1.32 -32.13 -2.97
CA LEU A 527 0.19 -31.24 -3.24
C LEU A 527 -1.11 -32.04 -3.37
N ALA A 528 -1.06 -33.19 -4.07
CA ALA A 528 -2.22 -34.04 -4.31
C ALA A 528 -2.82 -34.57 -3.01
N ASP A 529 -2.01 -35.03 -2.06
CA ASP A 529 -2.47 -35.49 -0.75
C ASP A 529 -3.18 -34.37 0.01
N ASN A 530 -2.63 -33.16 0.02
CA ASN A 530 -3.24 -32.01 0.67
C ASN A 530 -4.57 -31.61 0.01
N ILE A 531 -4.67 -31.68 -1.32
CA ILE A 531 -5.91 -31.43 -2.06
C ILE A 531 -6.94 -32.54 -1.82
N ALA A 532 -6.51 -33.81 -1.82
CA ALA A 532 -7.39 -34.96 -1.62
C ALA A 532 -8.03 -34.95 -0.22
N ARG A 533 -7.33 -34.45 0.80
CA ARG A 533 -7.91 -34.24 2.14
C ARG A 533 -9.06 -33.22 2.16
N GLN A 534 -9.08 -32.27 1.22
CA GLN A 534 -10.08 -31.19 1.18
C GLN A 534 -11.21 -31.45 0.18
N GLN A 535 -10.90 -32.07 -0.96
CA GLN A 535 -11.82 -32.16 -2.10
C GLN A 535 -11.78 -33.52 -2.83
N GLY A 536 -11.19 -34.56 -2.22
CA GLY A 536 -11.05 -35.88 -2.83
C GLY A 536 -11.15 -37.03 -1.82
N ASN A 537 -10.48 -38.14 -2.12
CA ASN A 537 -10.39 -39.30 -1.23
C ASN A 537 -8.94 -39.73 -1.03
N ILE A 538 -8.38 -39.36 0.12
CA ILE A 538 -7.00 -39.69 0.51
C ILE A 538 -6.77 -41.21 0.63
N THR A 539 -7.76 -41.97 1.09
CA THR A 539 -7.65 -43.43 1.31
C THR A 539 -7.59 -44.21 -0.01
N LEU A 540 -8.31 -43.74 -1.02
CA LEU A 540 -8.30 -44.32 -2.36
C LEU A 540 -7.24 -43.67 -3.28
N SER A 541 -6.54 -42.64 -2.78
CA SER A 541 -5.67 -41.78 -3.57
C SER A 541 -6.34 -41.26 -4.85
N THR A 542 -7.62 -40.87 -4.75
CA THR A 542 -8.40 -40.38 -5.89
C THR A 542 -8.74 -38.90 -5.80
N LEU A 543 -8.67 -38.23 -6.94
CA LEU A 543 -9.09 -36.84 -7.15
C LEU A 543 -9.99 -36.78 -8.37
N ASN A 544 -10.98 -35.89 -8.35
CA ASN A 544 -11.82 -35.61 -9.51
C ASN A 544 -11.15 -34.56 -10.40
N CYS A 545 -10.99 -34.82 -11.70
CA CYS A 545 -10.39 -33.89 -12.66
C CYS A 545 -11.38 -32.77 -13.06
N ASN A 546 -11.77 -31.95 -12.08
CA ASN A 546 -12.59 -30.75 -12.27
C ASN A 546 -11.77 -29.47 -12.10
N LEU A 547 -12.34 -28.34 -12.53
CA LEU A 547 -11.68 -27.03 -12.48
C LEU A 547 -11.19 -26.64 -11.09
N PHE A 548 -11.91 -26.98 -10.00
CA PHE A 548 -11.47 -26.63 -8.64
C PHE A 548 -10.22 -27.39 -8.22
N VAL A 549 -10.11 -28.68 -8.55
CA VAL A 549 -8.94 -29.50 -8.23
C VAL A 549 -7.72 -29.04 -9.04
N VAL A 550 -7.85 -28.84 -10.36
CA VAL A 550 -6.70 -28.37 -11.15
C VAL A 550 -6.28 -26.95 -10.75
N SER A 551 -7.24 -26.11 -10.35
CA SER A 551 -6.96 -24.77 -9.82
C SER A 551 -6.31 -24.79 -8.43
N ALA A 552 -6.58 -25.81 -7.61
CA ALA A 552 -5.88 -26.00 -6.32
C ALA A 552 -4.41 -26.36 -6.52
N PHE A 553 -4.11 -27.26 -7.47
CA PHE A 553 -2.72 -27.50 -7.89
C PHE A 553 -2.04 -26.23 -8.40
N TYR A 554 -2.72 -25.51 -9.29
CA TYR A 554 -2.22 -24.24 -9.81
C TYR A 554 -1.96 -23.23 -8.69
N ARG A 555 -2.92 -23.02 -7.78
CA ARG A 555 -2.80 -22.07 -6.67
C ARG A 555 -1.61 -22.40 -5.77
N LEU A 556 -1.45 -23.65 -5.34
CA LEU A 556 -0.34 -24.06 -4.49
C LEU A 556 1.01 -23.86 -5.19
N ALA A 557 1.15 -24.34 -6.43
CA ALA A 557 2.39 -24.25 -7.20
C ALA A 557 2.72 -22.79 -7.59
N ASN A 558 1.72 -22.02 -7.99
CA ASN A 558 1.88 -20.63 -8.41
C ASN A 558 2.15 -19.71 -7.22
N LEU A 559 1.45 -19.87 -6.09
CA LEU A 559 1.75 -19.10 -4.86
C LEU A 559 3.16 -19.36 -4.36
N ALA A 560 3.59 -20.63 -4.29
CA ALA A 560 4.95 -20.99 -3.90
C ALA A 560 5.98 -20.29 -4.80
N ARG A 561 5.79 -20.36 -6.13
CA ARG A 561 6.65 -19.68 -7.11
C ARG A 561 6.64 -18.16 -6.95
N THR A 562 5.48 -17.54 -6.79
CA THR A 562 5.35 -16.08 -6.63
C THR A 562 6.07 -15.58 -5.39
N LEU A 563 6.03 -16.35 -4.31
CA LEU A 563 6.72 -16.04 -3.06
C LEU A 563 8.22 -16.43 -3.08
N GLY A 564 8.70 -17.07 -4.15
CA GLY A 564 10.08 -17.52 -4.28
C GLY A 564 10.45 -18.70 -3.37
N ILE A 565 9.47 -19.57 -3.05
CA ILE A 565 9.63 -20.71 -2.16
C ILE A 565 9.48 -22.02 -2.95
N ASP A 566 10.29 -23.04 -2.61
CA ASP A 566 10.09 -24.39 -3.13
C ASP A 566 8.70 -24.95 -2.70
N PRO A 567 7.96 -25.66 -3.57
CA PRO A 567 6.64 -26.18 -3.25
C PRO A 567 6.54 -27.01 -1.95
N GLU A 568 7.58 -27.74 -1.58
CA GLU A 568 7.58 -28.57 -0.37
C GLU A 568 7.78 -27.74 0.88
N ALA A 569 8.72 -26.80 0.81
CA ALA A 569 8.95 -25.82 1.83
C ALA A 569 7.70 -24.95 2.06
N PHE A 570 6.97 -24.61 0.99
CA PHE A 570 5.69 -23.90 1.08
C PHE A 570 4.62 -24.73 1.79
N CYS A 571 4.49 -26.03 1.48
CA CYS A 571 3.54 -26.90 2.18
C CYS A 571 3.88 -27.04 3.67
N ALA A 572 5.16 -27.19 3.99
CA ALA A 572 5.59 -27.29 5.38
C ALA A 572 5.37 -25.98 6.14
N LEU A 573 5.53 -24.81 5.49
CA LEU A 573 5.12 -23.52 6.08
C LEU A 573 3.60 -23.46 6.29
N ALA A 574 2.80 -23.92 5.32
CA ALA A 574 1.35 -23.98 5.45
C ALA A 574 0.92 -24.88 6.62
N ASP A 575 1.55 -26.04 6.83
CA ASP A 575 1.31 -26.91 7.98
C ASP A 575 1.60 -26.20 9.32
N ARG A 576 2.66 -25.40 9.36
CA ARG A 576 3.02 -24.60 10.55
C ARG A 576 2.01 -23.51 10.85
N LEU A 577 1.50 -22.84 9.82
CA LEU A 577 0.46 -21.83 9.94
C LEU A 577 -0.90 -22.43 10.31
N ASP A 578 -1.21 -23.60 9.75
CA ASP A 578 -2.44 -24.34 10.02
C ASP A 578 -2.52 -24.83 11.46
N ALA A 579 -1.36 -25.23 12.01
CA ALA A 579 -1.21 -25.72 13.38
C ALA A 579 -2.21 -26.83 13.76
N GLY A 580 -2.60 -27.65 12.77
CA GLY A 580 -3.51 -28.79 12.89
C GLY A 580 -5.00 -28.45 12.89
N THR A 581 -5.38 -27.21 12.56
CA THR A 581 -6.79 -26.77 12.57
C THR A 581 -7.54 -27.11 11.28
N GLY A 582 -6.82 -27.31 10.17
CA GLY A 582 -7.36 -27.52 8.83
C GLY A 582 -7.78 -26.24 8.10
N VAL A 583 -7.85 -25.08 8.77
CA VAL A 583 -8.40 -23.84 8.21
C VAL A 583 -7.53 -23.26 7.09
N VAL A 584 -6.19 -23.33 7.22
CA VAL A 584 -5.27 -22.83 6.19
C VAL A 584 -5.37 -23.71 4.94
N TRP A 585 -5.40 -25.03 5.13
CA TRP A 585 -5.51 -25.97 4.02
C TRP A 585 -6.87 -25.93 3.31
N GLN A 586 -7.96 -25.61 4.02
CA GLN A 586 -9.26 -25.33 3.40
C GLN A 586 -9.18 -24.16 2.41
N GLN A 587 -8.41 -23.12 2.72
CA GLN A 587 -8.22 -21.98 1.81
C GLN A 587 -7.26 -22.29 0.66
N LEU A 588 -6.13 -22.94 0.94
CA LEU A 588 -5.08 -23.16 -0.07
C LEU A 588 -5.36 -24.35 -1.00
N ALA A 589 -5.77 -25.49 -0.44
CA ALA A 589 -6.01 -26.73 -1.18
C ALA A 589 -7.51 -27.04 -1.40
N GLY A 590 -8.39 -26.40 -0.62
CA GLY A 590 -9.84 -26.46 -0.78
C GLY A 590 -10.41 -25.40 -1.73
N LYS A 591 -11.64 -24.98 -1.46
CA LYS A 591 -12.32 -23.87 -2.13
C LYS A 591 -12.13 -22.60 -1.28
N PRO A 592 -11.35 -21.62 -1.75
CA PRO A 592 -11.11 -20.40 -0.99
C PRO A 592 -12.40 -19.62 -0.72
N ALA A 593 -12.44 -18.94 0.42
CA ALA A 593 -13.58 -18.12 0.82
C ALA A 593 -13.14 -16.73 1.29
N ILE A 594 -13.88 -15.71 0.88
CA ILE A 594 -13.73 -14.32 1.32
C ILE A 594 -14.84 -14.02 2.32
N THR A 595 -14.51 -14.07 3.60
CA THR A 595 -15.49 -13.98 4.69
C THR A 595 -15.44 -12.64 5.42
N GLY A 596 -14.34 -11.88 5.30
CA GLY A 596 -14.08 -10.67 6.07
C GLY A 596 -13.41 -10.95 7.43
N PRO A 597 -12.46 -10.12 7.89
CA PRO A 597 -11.93 -10.20 9.25
C PRO A 597 -13.07 -9.95 10.24
N LYS A 598 -13.23 -10.85 11.20
CA LYS A 598 -14.30 -10.78 12.22
C LYS A 598 -13.73 -11.07 13.59
N LYS A 599 -14.36 -10.51 14.62
CA LYS A 599 -14.08 -10.81 16.01
C LYS A 599 -14.07 -12.33 16.24
N ASP A 600 -13.14 -12.79 17.08
CA ASP A 600 -13.02 -14.17 17.54
C ASP A 600 -12.79 -15.20 16.42
N SER A 601 -12.63 -14.76 15.16
CA SER A 601 -12.40 -15.61 14.00
C SER A 601 -10.91 -15.72 13.72
N PRO A 602 -10.43 -16.91 13.29
CA PRO A 602 -9.07 -17.07 12.80
C PRO A 602 -8.81 -16.17 11.59
N LEU A 603 -7.63 -15.57 11.53
CA LEU A 603 -7.21 -14.76 10.38
C LEU A 603 -7.19 -15.59 9.09
N ALA A 604 -6.79 -16.87 9.19
CA ALA A 604 -6.76 -17.81 8.07
C ALA A 604 -8.14 -18.19 7.52
N ALA A 605 -9.26 -17.84 8.18
CA ALA A 605 -10.60 -18.13 7.68
C ALA A 605 -11.02 -17.26 6.47
N ASP A 606 -10.23 -16.22 6.16
CA ASP A 606 -10.41 -15.32 5.02
C ASP A 606 -9.16 -15.38 4.12
N ILE A 607 -9.32 -15.82 2.87
CA ILE A 607 -8.19 -16.02 1.94
C ILE A 607 -7.36 -14.74 1.73
N LEU A 608 -8.00 -13.56 1.69
CA LEU A 608 -7.29 -12.30 1.48
C LEU A 608 -6.34 -11.98 2.64
N SER A 609 -6.79 -12.22 3.87
CA SER A 609 -5.98 -12.03 5.07
C SER A 609 -4.86 -13.07 5.15
N LEU A 610 -5.13 -14.33 4.78
CA LEU A 610 -4.10 -15.36 4.70
C LEU A 610 -3.01 -15.01 3.67
N LEU A 611 -3.38 -14.51 2.48
CA LEU A 611 -2.42 -14.04 1.48
C LEU A 611 -1.55 -12.89 2.03
N GLN A 612 -2.17 -11.92 2.70
CA GLN A 612 -1.41 -10.83 3.33
C GLN A 612 -0.42 -11.33 4.39
N ALA A 613 -0.83 -12.29 5.23
CA ALA A 613 0.05 -12.92 6.23
C ALA A 613 1.20 -13.70 5.58
N LEU A 614 0.94 -14.48 4.51
CA LEU A 614 1.97 -15.20 3.76
C LEU A 614 3.00 -14.24 3.18
N SER A 615 2.56 -13.14 2.56
CA SER A 615 3.48 -12.11 2.06
C SER A 615 4.32 -11.50 3.19
N ALA A 616 3.72 -11.19 4.35
CA ALA A 616 4.43 -10.60 5.48
C ALA A 616 5.49 -11.54 6.06
N ILE A 617 5.18 -12.83 6.20
CA ILE A 617 6.12 -13.84 6.69
C ILE A 617 7.30 -13.99 5.74
N VAL A 618 7.04 -14.08 4.43
CA VAL A 618 8.11 -14.25 3.43
C VAL A 618 9.03 -13.04 3.38
N GLN A 619 8.48 -11.83 3.44
CA GLN A 619 9.28 -10.61 3.51
C GLN A 619 10.14 -10.59 4.79
N TRP A 620 9.59 -10.99 5.93
CA TRP A 620 10.34 -11.14 7.17
C TRP A 620 11.48 -12.17 7.04
N GLN A 621 11.23 -13.32 6.43
CA GLN A 621 12.25 -14.34 6.19
C GLN A 621 13.40 -13.80 5.33
N GLN A 622 13.07 -13.08 4.25
CA GLN A 622 14.05 -12.47 3.36
C GLN A 622 14.87 -11.40 4.11
N GLN A 623 14.23 -10.56 4.92
CA GLN A 623 14.92 -9.52 5.71
C GLN A 623 15.95 -10.10 6.70
N HIS A 624 15.66 -11.25 7.30
CA HIS A 624 16.54 -11.90 8.28
C HIS A 624 17.41 -13.00 7.69
N ASN A 625 17.44 -13.18 6.36
CA ASN A 625 18.16 -14.27 5.68
C ASN A 625 17.81 -15.67 6.26
N LEU A 626 16.56 -15.88 6.64
CA LEU A 626 16.06 -17.15 7.19
C LEU A 626 15.52 -18.01 6.05
N SER A 627 16.29 -19.04 5.66
CA SER A 627 15.78 -20.04 4.72
C SER A 627 14.57 -20.77 5.34
N VAL A 628 13.66 -21.25 4.48
CA VAL A 628 12.50 -22.01 4.96
C VAL A 628 12.94 -23.32 5.63
N GLU A 629 14.02 -23.93 5.17
CA GLU A 629 14.59 -25.15 5.78
C GLU A 629 15.04 -24.90 7.23
N THR A 630 15.77 -23.80 7.47
CA THR A 630 16.18 -23.39 8.81
C THR A 630 14.95 -23.08 9.67
N LEU A 631 13.97 -22.36 9.12
CA LEU A 631 12.73 -22.06 9.81
C LEU A 631 12.01 -23.35 10.26
N LEU A 632 11.86 -24.31 9.34
CA LEU A 632 11.21 -25.59 9.63
C LEU A 632 11.99 -26.41 10.66
N LEU A 633 13.33 -26.41 10.59
CA LEU A 633 14.18 -27.06 11.59
C LEU A 633 13.94 -26.49 12.99
N LEU A 634 13.88 -25.15 13.11
CA LEU A 634 13.64 -24.45 14.36
C LEU A 634 12.22 -24.66 14.92
N LEU A 635 11.23 -24.81 14.04
CA LEU A 635 9.83 -25.06 14.41
C LEU A 635 9.51 -26.55 14.62
N SER A 636 10.42 -27.46 14.28
CA SER A 636 10.13 -28.90 14.26
C SER A 636 10.07 -29.53 15.65
N ASP A 637 8.94 -30.14 15.96
CA ASP A 637 8.44 -30.50 17.29
C ASP A 637 8.00 -31.98 17.43
N ASN A 638 8.41 -32.88 16.51
CA ASN A 638 8.88 -34.27 16.79
C ASN A 638 8.61 -35.38 15.77
N ALA A 639 7.81 -35.18 14.73
CA ALA A 639 7.26 -36.34 14.02
C ALA A 639 8.21 -37.10 13.06
N THR A 640 9.39 -36.58 12.70
CA THR A 640 10.15 -37.09 11.53
C THR A 640 11.64 -37.32 11.74
N PHE A 641 12.16 -37.24 12.97
CA PHE A 641 13.61 -37.41 13.20
C PHE A 641 14.01 -38.89 13.37
N PRO A 642 15.25 -39.25 12.98
CA PRO A 642 15.69 -40.64 12.98
C PRO A 642 15.57 -41.26 14.37
N ALA A 643 14.96 -42.44 14.41
CA ALA A 643 14.79 -43.22 15.63
C ALA A 643 16.11 -43.83 16.16
N GLN A 644 17.22 -43.61 15.46
CA GLN A 644 18.53 -44.20 15.80
C GLN A 644 19.55 -43.12 16.12
N GLY A 645 20.32 -43.35 17.18
CA GLY A 645 21.41 -42.49 17.59
C GLY A 645 22.63 -42.62 16.66
N THR A 646 23.50 -41.61 16.74
CA THR A 646 24.77 -41.54 15.99
C THR A 646 25.96 -41.84 16.89
N ASP A 647 27.09 -42.24 16.29
CA ASP A 647 28.33 -42.49 17.05
C ASP A 647 28.83 -41.24 17.77
N ASP A 648 28.63 -40.04 17.20
CA ASP A 648 28.98 -38.78 17.84
C ASP A 648 28.16 -38.53 19.11
N GLN A 649 26.85 -38.81 19.08
CA GLN A 649 25.99 -38.74 20.25
C GLN A 649 26.41 -39.75 21.33
N LEU A 650 26.74 -40.99 20.93
CA LEU A 650 27.24 -42.00 21.86
C LEU A 650 28.57 -41.59 22.50
N ASN A 651 29.49 -41.04 21.71
CA ASN A 651 30.78 -40.56 22.19
C ASN A 651 30.60 -39.42 23.19
N PHE A 652 29.72 -38.46 22.91
CA PHE A 652 29.36 -37.40 23.84
C PHE A 652 28.79 -37.95 25.15
N ILE A 653 27.83 -38.87 25.10
CA ILE A 653 27.24 -39.51 26.29
C ILE A 653 28.32 -40.22 27.12
N ARG A 654 29.25 -40.95 26.47
CA ARG A 654 30.36 -41.62 27.15
C ARG A 654 31.32 -40.65 27.83
N GLN A 655 31.59 -39.49 27.22
CA GLN A 655 32.39 -38.44 27.86
C GLN A 655 31.70 -37.91 29.12
N VAL A 656 30.38 -37.76 29.12
CA VAL A 656 29.63 -37.39 30.34
C VAL A 656 29.84 -38.46 31.42
N TRP A 657 29.70 -39.74 31.10
CA TRP A 657 29.92 -40.83 32.08
C TRP A 657 31.34 -40.86 32.65
N GLN A 658 32.35 -40.60 31.83
CA GLN A 658 33.74 -40.58 32.29
C GLN A 658 34.02 -39.44 33.27
N ASN A 659 33.45 -38.26 33.01
CA ASN A 659 33.67 -37.08 33.83
C ASN A 659 32.79 -37.01 35.08
N LEU A 660 31.61 -37.66 35.07
CA LEU A 660 30.65 -37.57 36.18
C LEU A 660 31.04 -38.47 37.37
N GLY A 661 31.65 -39.62 37.12
CA GLY A 661 31.90 -40.63 38.16
C GLY A 661 32.74 -40.14 39.34
N SER A 662 33.73 -39.28 39.11
CA SER A 662 34.58 -38.71 40.18
C SER A 662 33.93 -37.57 40.94
N THR A 663 32.73 -37.13 40.54
CA THR A 663 32.03 -35.97 41.13
C THR A 663 30.90 -36.36 42.07
N PHE A 664 30.63 -37.66 42.21
CA PHE A 664 29.57 -38.16 43.07
C PHE A 664 29.88 -37.90 44.54
N VAL A 665 28.85 -37.48 45.26
CA VAL A 665 28.88 -37.42 46.72
C VAL A 665 28.80 -38.84 47.23
N ASP A 666 29.78 -39.25 48.04
CA ASP A 666 29.76 -40.51 48.75
C ASP A 666 29.92 -40.27 50.26
N ALA A 667 29.80 -41.35 51.05
CA ALA A 667 29.97 -41.28 52.50
C ALA A 667 31.37 -40.77 52.90
N THR A 668 32.39 -40.99 52.08
CA THR A 668 33.75 -40.55 52.38
C THR A 668 33.90 -39.04 52.26
N LEU A 669 33.30 -38.42 51.24
CA LEU A 669 33.28 -36.97 51.05
C LEU A 669 32.54 -36.29 52.21
N LEU A 670 31.37 -36.81 52.60
CA LEU A 670 30.60 -36.26 53.71
C LEU A 670 31.32 -36.43 55.06
N SER A 671 32.04 -37.54 55.26
CA SER A 671 32.83 -37.74 56.49
C SER A 671 33.97 -36.73 56.65
N ARG A 672 34.45 -36.16 55.54
CA ARG A 672 35.52 -35.15 55.49
C ARG A 672 34.99 -33.70 55.51
N SER A 673 33.67 -33.50 55.53
CA SER A 673 33.05 -32.17 55.52
C SER A 673 33.31 -31.37 56.80
N GLY A 674 33.62 -32.05 57.91
CA GLY A 674 33.71 -31.44 59.24
C GLY A 674 32.40 -31.46 60.03
N ALA A 675 31.36 -32.11 59.51
CA ALA A 675 30.14 -32.40 60.27
C ALA A 675 30.41 -33.44 61.38
N PRO A 676 29.76 -33.33 62.55
CA PRO A 676 29.85 -34.33 63.62
C PRO A 676 29.46 -35.72 63.11
N LEU A 677 30.28 -36.73 63.40
CA LEU A 677 30.03 -38.12 62.98
C LEU A 677 29.32 -38.95 64.05
N VAL A 678 29.17 -38.39 65.26
CA VAL A 678 28.48 -39.01 66.38
C VAL A 678 27.53 -38.00 67.03
N ASP A 679 26.39 -38.48 67.51
CA ASP A 679 25.44 -37.67 68.27
C ASP A 679 25.91 -37.48 69.74
N THR A 680 25.17 -36.69 70.51
CA THR A 680 25.45 -36.46 71.95
C THR A 680 25.35 -37.72 72.81
N SER A 681 24.82 -38.82 72.28
CA SER A 681 24.67 -40.12 72.92
C SER A 681 25.70 -41.16 72.43
N GLY A 682 26.63 -40.77 71.54
CA GLY A 682 27.67 -41.65 71.00
C GLY A 682 27.24 -42.53 69.81
N HIS A 683 26.05 -42.34 69.25
CA HIS A 683 25.61 -43.08 68.06
C HIS A 683 26.20 -42.46 66.80
N ALA A 684 26.62 -43.30 65.84
CA ALA A 684 27.12 -42.85 64.55
C ALA A 684 26.02 -42.17 63.71
N ILE A 685 26.35 -41.03 63.11
CA ILE A 685 25.48 -40.30 62.20
C ILE A 685 25.93 -40.58 60.76
N ASP A 686 25.07 -41.28 60.00
CA ASP A 686 25.29 -41.48 58.56
C ASP A 686 24.60 -40.38 57.76
N TRP A 687 25.36 -39.30 57.50
CA TRP A 687 24.88 -38.18 56.71
C TRP A 687 24.49 -38.57 55.29
N PHE A 688 25.13 -39.57 54.67
CA PHE A 688 24.79 -39.99 53.31
C PHE A 688 23.40 -40.60 53.29
N THR A 689 23.12 -41.53 54.21
CA THR A 689 21.80 -42.15 54.34
C THR A 689 20.72 -41.12 54.69
N LEU A 690 21.01 -40.18 55.60
CA LEU A 690 20.06 -39.14 56.01
C LEU A 690 19.73 -38.15 54.89
N LEU A 691 20.72 -37.76 54.08
CA LEU A 691 20.53 -36.81 52.97
C LEU A 691 20.00 -37.48 51.69
N SER A 692 20.10 -38.80 51.60
CA SER A 692 19.52 -39.62 50.50
C SER A 692 18.13 -40.15 50.83
N ALA A 693 17.63 -39.94 52.06
CA ALA A 693 16.35 -40.43 52.52
C ALA A 693 15.19 -39.42 52.31
N GLY A 694 13.96 -39.94 52.34
CA GLY A 694 12.73 -39.15 52.28
C GLY A 694 12.18 -38.94 50.87
N ASN A 695 11.09 -38.15 50.78
CA ASN A 695 10.38 -37.90 49.51
C ASN A 695 11.09 -36.88 48.61
N SER A 696 12.05 -36.11 49.16
CA SER A 696 12.83 -35.09 48.44
C SER A 696 14.32 -35.21 48.82
N PRO A 697 15.01 -36.28 48.41
CA PRO A 697 16.41 -36.50 48.77
C PRO A 697 17.30 -35.41 48.18
N LEU A 698 18.33 -34.99 48.92
CA LEU A 698 19.36 -34.06 48.45
C LEU A 698 20.41 -34.75 47.59
N ILE A 699 20.62 -36.04 47.81
CA ILE A 699 21.56 -36.88 47.06
C ILE A 699 20.79 -38.07 46.49
N ASP A 700 20.95 -38.34 45.20
CA ASP A 700 20.33 -39.49 44.56
C ASP A 700 21.12 -40.79 44.82
N LYS A 701 20.60 -41.93 44.33
CA LYS A 701 21.19 -43.26 44.58
C LYS A 701 22.62 -43.42 44.07
N VAL A 702 23.09 -42.57 43.15
CA VAL A 702 24.43 -42.64 42.57
C VAL A 702 25.36 -41.55 43.09
N GLY A 703 24.86 -40.61 43.90
CA GLY A 703 25.64 -39.52 44.49
C GLY A 703 25.49 -38.17 43.78
N LEU A 704 24.52 -38.01 42.88
CA LEU A 704 24.20 -36.71 42.28
C LEU A 704 23.40 -35.83 43.24
N VAL A 705 23.74 -34.56 43.31
CA VAL A 705 23.02 -33.58 44.12
C VAL A 705 21.77 -33.12 43.36
N THR A 706 20.60 -33.25 44.00
CA THR A 706 19.31 -32.91 43.39
C THR A 706 19.08 -31.39 43.33
N ASN A 707 17.93 -30.96 42.79
CA ASN A 707 17.55 -29.53 42.79
C ASN A 707 16.81 -29.11 44.07
N ALA A 708 16.75 -29.95 45.11
CA ALA A 708 16.11 -29.57 46.36
C ALA A 708 16.89 -28.43 47.05
N GLY A 709 16.19 -27.64 47.89
CA GLY A 709 16.79 -26.54 48.62
C GLY A 709 17.84 -27.05 49.62
N ILE A 710 19.12 -26.97 49.25
CA ILE A 710 20.23 -27.56 50.00
C ILE A 710 20.21 -27.08 51.46
N GLU A 711 20.21 -25.77 51.67
CA GLU A 711 20.31 -25.18 53.01
C GLU A 711 19.08 -25.50 53.89
N SER A 712 17.87 -25.40 53.33
CA SER A 712 16.64 -25.63 54.11
C SER A 712 16.47 -27.11 54.48
N VAL A 713 16.76 -28.02 53.56
CA VAL A 713 16.63 -29.47 53.81
C VAL A 713 17.73 -29.95 54.77
N ILE A 714 18.97 -29.46 54.62
CA ILE A 714 20.03 -29.75 55.60
C ILE A 714 19.64 -29.24 56.98
N ALA A 715 19.14 -28.01 57.08
CA ALA A 715 18.69 -27.46 58.37
C ALA A 715 17.60 -28.34 59.00
N THR A 716 16.62 -28.80 58.23
CA THR A 716 15.61 -29.74 58.73
C THR A 716 16.23 -31.06 59.21
N VAL A 717 17.07 -31.71 58.38
CA VAL A 717 17.68 -33.00 58.70
C VAL A 717 18.57 -32.88 59.94
N VAL A 718 19.43 -31.86 60.01
CA VAL A 718 20.34 -31.63 61.15
C VAL A 718 19.57 -31.30 62.43
N ASN A 719 18.50 -30.50 62.35
CA ASN A 719 17.71 -30.12 63.54
C ASN A 719 16.98 -31.31 64.18
N THR A 720 16.72 -32.38 63.41
CA THR A 720 16.15 -33.64 63.94
C THR A 720 17.18 -34.53 64.64
N GLN A 721 18.48 -34.25 64.50
CA GLN A 721 19.53 -35.03 65.14
C GLN A 721 19.78 -34.55 66.58
N ASN A 722 20.19 -35.48 67.45
CA ASN A 722 20.48 -35.21 68.85
C ASN A 722 21.89 -34.60 69.02
N LEU A 723 22.08 -33.39 68.50
CA LEU A 723 23.33 -32.61 68.49
C LEU A 723 23.22 -31.36 69.37
N SER A 724 24.35 -30.84 69.87
CA SER A 724 24.38 -29.55 70.55
C SER A 724 24.06 -28.40 69.59
N ASP A 725 23.61 -27.25 70.08
CA ASP A 725 23.30 -26.10 69.21
C ASP A 725 24.52 -25.60 68.41
N ALA A 726 25.72 -25.71 69.00
CA ALA A 726 26.98 -25.41 68.32
C ALA A 726 27.27 -26.40 67.18
N ASP A 727 27.09 -27.71 67.45
CA ASP A 727 27.31 -28.78 66.48
C ASP A 727 26.28 -28.76 65.35
N LYS A 728 25.02 -28.41 65.64
CA LYS A 728 23.98 -28.21 64.63
C LYS A 728 24.35 -27.08 63.67
N LYS A 729 24.79 -25.93 64.21
CA LYS A 729 25.21 -24.79 63.37
C LYS A 729 26.42 -25.13 62.51
N LEU A 730 27.38 -25.87 63.07
CA LEU A 730 28.56 -26.34 62.34
C LEU A 730 28.18 -27.33 61.22
N ALA A 731 27.35 -28.33 61.53
CA ALA A 731 26.88 -29.34 60.57
C ALA A 731 26.10 -28.69 59.43
N ILE A 732 25.18 -27.75 59.72
CA ILE A 732 24.44 -27.02 58.69
C ILE A 732 25.40 -26.29 57.76
N THR A 733 26.36 -25.55 58.31
CA THR A 733 27.31 -24.74 57.50
C THR A 733 28.20 -25.64 56.64
N THR A 734 28.81 -26.67 57.23
CA THR A 734 29.79 -27.55 56.56
C THR A 734 29.15 -28.45 55.50
N LEU A 735 28.01 -29.07 55.80
CA LEU A 735 27.27 -29.89 54.84
C LEU A 735 26.72 -29.03 53.69
N THR A 736 26.21 -27.83 53.97
CA THR A 736 25.72 -26.91 52.94
C THR A 736 26.85 -26.52 51.98
N ASN A 737 28.01 -26.13 52.50
CA ASN A 737 29.17 -25.80 51.68
C ASN A 737 29.64 -26.99 50.84
N THR A 738 29.72 -28.18 51.44
CA THR A 738 30.17 -29.40 50.75
C THR A 738 29.21 -29.78 49.62
N LEU A 739 27.89 -29.77 49.86
CA LEU A 739 26.91 -30.10 48.83
C LEU A 739 26.80 -29.01 47.76
N ASN A 740 26.93 -27.73 48.11
CA ASN A 740 26.99 -26.65 47.12
C ASN A 740 28.22 -26.82 46.20
N GLN A 741 29.38 -27.15 46.75
CA GLN A 741 30.58 -27.39 45.95
C GLN A 741 30.45 -28.63 45.07
N ALA A 742 29.89 -29.73 45.59
CA ALA A 742 29.62 -30.93 44.81
C ALA A 742 28.62 -30.66 43.67
N GLN A 743 27.53 -29.94 43.97
CA GLN A 743 26.53 -29.55 42.98
C GLN A 743 27.15 -28.67 41.88
N GLN A 744 27.96 -27.68 42.25
CA GLN A 744 28.68 -26.83 41.27
C GLN A 744 29.63 -27.65 40.40
N THR A 745 30.35 -28.62 40.97
CA THR A 745 31.26 -29.51 40.23
C THR A 745 30.49 -30.37 39.23
N GLN A 746 29.39 -30.99 39.66
CA GLN A 746 28.52 -31.81 38.81
C GLN A 746 27.89 -30.97 37.69
N GLN A 747 27.37 -29.78 38.00
CA GLN A 747 26.84 -28.85 37.00
C GLN A 747 27.93 -28.40 36.01
N GLY A 748 29.15 -28.17 36.48
CA GLY A 748 30.31 -27.82 35.65
C GLY A 748 30.63 -28.86 34.58
N VAL A 749 30.46 -30.16 34.88
CA VAL A 749 30.61 -31.25 33.89
C VAL A 749 29.59 -31.11 32.77
N ALA A 750 28.31 -30.97 33.10
CA ALA A 750 27.26 -30.81 32.10
C ALA A 750 27.47 -29.57 31.24
N VAL A 751 27.73 -28.43 31.90
CA VAL A 751 27.88 -27.14 31.24
C VAL A 751 29.09 -27.11 30.31
N SER A 752 30.25 -27.59 30.75
CA SER A 752 31.46 -27.60 29.92
C SER A 752 31.33 -28.47 28.68
N LEU A 753 30.84 -29.71 28.83
CA LEU A 753 30.68 -30.65 27.73
C LEU A 753 29.61 -30.20 26.73
N LEU A 754 28.47 -29.68 27.21
CA LEU A 754 27.44 -29.13 26.34
C LEU A 754 27.91 -27.86 25.62
N ALA A 755 28.62 -26.96 26.31
CA ALA A 755 29.17 -25.75 25.69
C ALA A 755 30.14 -26.10 24.56
N GLN A 756 31.04 -27.06 24.80
CA GLN A 756 31.99 -27.53 23.80
C GLN A 756 31.28 -28.19 22.61
N THR A 757 30.33 -29.09 22.87
CA THR A 757 29.66 -29.86 21.82
C THR A 757 28.76 -28.98 20.95
N LEU A 758 28.06 -28.02 21.55
CA LEU A 758 27.15 -27.11 20.84
C LEU A 758 27.85 -25.86 20.31
N ASN A 759 29.14 -25.69 20.62
CA ASN A 759 29.93 -24.49 20.29
C ASN A 759 29.26 -23.19 20.78
N VAL A 760 28.96 -23.12 22.09
CA VAL A 760 28.33 -21.97 22.75
C VAL A 760 29.11 -21.53 23.99
N SER A 761 28.83 -20.32 24.49
CA SER A 761 29.41 -19.83 25.75
C SER A 761 29.07 -20.74 26.94
N GLN A 762 29.98 -20.88 27.90
CA GLN A 762 29.77 -21.69 29.11
C GLN A 762 28.58 -21.23 29.97
N SER A 763 28.11 -19.99 29.84
CA SER A 763 26.94 -19.53 30.58
C SER A 763 25.60 -19.98 29.98
N LEU A 764 25.59 -20.55 28.78
CA LEU A 764 24.36 -20.85 28.05
C LEU A 764 23.76 -22.25 28.30
N PRO A 765 24.52 -23.35 28.43
CA PRO A 765 23.97 -24.70 28.52
C PRO A 765 22.93 -24.92 29.62
N ALA A 766 23.16 -24.39 30.82
CA ALA A 766 22.18 -24.49 31.91
C ALA A 766 20.86 -23.80 31.57
N LEU A 767 20.92 -22.66 30.87
CA LEU A 767 19.74 -21.93 30.39
C LEU A 767 19.02 -22.69 29.27
N LEU A 768 19.77 -23.31 28.34
CA LEU A 768 19.18 -24.13 27.28
C LEU A 768 18.44 -25.35 27.84
N LEU A 769 19.03 -26.01 28.84
CA LEU A 769 18.37 -27.10 29.57
C LEU A 769 17.09 -26.61 30.24
N ARG A 770 17.15 -25.50 30.99
CA ARG A 770 15.96 -24.89 31.62
C ARG A 770 14.90 -24.53 30.59
N TRP A 771 15.30 -23.97 29.45
CA TRP A 771 14.39 -23.61 28.37
C TRP A 771 13.77 -24.84 27.68
N SER A 772 14.45 -25.99 27.70
CA SER A 772 13.89 -27.27 27.27
C SER A 772 12.98 -27.94 28.31
N GLY A 773 12.83 -27.33 29.49
CA GLY A 773 12.02 -27.86 30.59
C GLY A 773 12.76 -28.86 31.49
N GLN A 774 14.09 -28.88 31.44
CA GLN A 774 14.93 -29.77 32.26
C GLN A 774 15.87 -28.99 33.17
N THR A 775 16.23 -29.56 34.31
CA THR A 775 17.36 -29.06 35.09
C THR A 775 18.64 -29.82 34.76
N THR A 776 19.79 -29.24 35.09
CA THR A 776 21.10 -29.90 34.94
C THR A 776 21.16 -31.24 35.65
N TYR A 777 20.60 -31.34 36.87
CA TYR A 777 20.51 -32.60 37.60
C TYR A 777 19.66 -33.64 36.85
N GLN A 778 18.46 -33.27 36.38
CA GLN A 778 17.57 -34.19 35.68
C GLN A 778 18.23 -34.75 34.41
N TRP A 779 18.93 -33.90 33.66
CA TRP A 779 19.67 -34.32 32.47
C TRP A 779 20.85 -35.23 32.81
N LEU A 780 21.65 -34.90 33.84
CA LEU A 780 22.77 -35.73 34.28
C LEU A 780 22.30 -37.10 34.77
N SER A 781 21.24 -37.14 35.58
CA SER A 781 20.63 -38.37 36.10
C SER A 781 20.10 -39.24 34.94
N ALA A 782 19.37 -38.64 34.00
CA ALA A 782 18.89 -39.34 32.80
C ALA A 782 20.03 -39.88 31.94
N THR A 783 21.11 -39.09 31.77
CA THR A 783 22.29 -39.50 30.99
C THR A 783 23.02 -40.64 31.68
N TRP A 784 23.20 -40.60 33.00
CA TRP A 784 23.86 -41.66 33.75
C TRP A 784 23.07 -42.97 33.75
N ALA A 785 21.74 -42.91 33.80
CA ALA A 785 20.87 -44.08 33.75
C ALA A 785 21.04 -44.93 32.47
N LEU A 786 21.60 -44.35 31.41
CA LEU A 786 21.88 -45.04 30.14
C LEU A 786 23.15 -45.91 30.17
N LYS A 787 24.01 -45.76 31.17
CA LYS A 787 25.36 -46.37 31.20
C LYS A 787 25.34 -47.90 31.08
N ASP A 788 24.38 -48.53 31.74
CA ASP A 788 24.28 -49.99 31.77
C ASP A 788 23.57 -50.56 30.53
N THR A 789 22.65 -49.80 29.95
CA THR A 789 21.75 -50.23 28.87
C THR A 789 22.26 -49.89 27.47
N VAL A 790 22.97 -48.77 27.29
CA VAL A 790 23.43 -48.29 25.97
C VAL A 790 24.87 -48.75 25.71
N LYS A 791 25.07 -49.62 24.70
CA LYS A 791 26.41 -50.09 24.29
C LYS A 791 26.80 -49.59 22.90
N ILE A 792 25.86 -49.54 21.97
CA ILE A 792 26.02 -49.00 20.62
C ILE A 792 25.07 -47.81 20.39
N ALA A 793 25.29 -47.04 19.32
CA ALA A 793 24.53 -45.82 19.06
C ALA A 793 23.03 -46.09 18.82
N ALA A 794 22.69 -47.27 18.28
CA ALA A 794 21.31 -47.72 18.09
C ALA A 794 20.56 -47.99 19.40
N ASP A 795 21.26 -48.20 20.52
CA ASP A 795 20.62 -48.47 21.83
C ASP A 795 20.11 -47.18 22.50
N ILE A 796 20.48 -46.00 21.99
CA ILE A 796 20.09 -44.72 22.61
C ILE A 796 18.56 -44.55 22.50
N PRO A 797 17.85 -44.39 23.62
CA PRO A 797 16.40 -44.25 23.60
C PRO A 797 15.92 -43.03 22.82
N ALA A 798 14.86 -43.21 22.01
CA ALA A 798 14.30 -42.15 21.17
C ALA A 798 13.85 -40.90 21.97
N ASN A 799 13.32 -41.09 23.18
CA ASN A 799 12.95 -39.99 24.07
C ASN A 799 14.18 -39.16 24.52
N TYR A 800 15.33 -39.80 24.74
CA TYR A 800 16.57 -39.10 25.09
C TYR A 800 17.18 -38.38 23.87
N LEU A 801 17.14 -39.00 22.69
CA LEU A 801 17.51 -38.33 21.43
C LEU A 801 16.66 -37.07 21.19
N HIS A 802 15.37 -37.14 21.47
CA HIS A 802 14.49 -35.98 21.43
C HIS A 802 14.94 -34.87 22.41
N GLN A 803 15.29 -35.21 23.65
CA GLN A 803 15.78 -34.23 24.62
C GLN A 803 17.08 -33.57 24.17
N LEU A 804 18.06 -34.33 23.69
CA LEU A 804 19.32 -33.77 23.14
C LEU A 804 19.05 -32.83 21.97
N ARG A 805 18.13 -33.21 21.08
CA ARG A 805 17.72 -32.40 19.94
C ARG A 805 17.07 -31.09 20.38
N GLU A 806 16.23 -31.11 21.40
CA GLU A 806 15.57 -29.90 21.92
C GLU A 806 16.58 -28.90 22.50
N VAL A 807 17.65 -29.37 23.15
CA VAL A 807 18.76 -28.53 23.60
C VAL A 807 19.53 -27.96 22.41
N ALA A 808 19.88 -28.80 21.43
CA ALA A 808 20.59 -28.37 20.22
C ALA A 808 19.75 -27.39 19.37
N ARG A 809 18.43 -27.58 19.28
CA ARG A 809 17.51 -26.67 18.58
C ARG A 809 17.53 -25.29 19.20
N ARG A 810 17.53 -25.20 20.53
CA ARG A 810 17.62 -23.92 21.26
C ARG A 810 19.01 -23.30 21.14
N SER A 811 20.09 -24.09 21.11
CA SER A 811 21.43 -23.53 20.83
C SER A 811 21.51 -22.95 19.41
N LEU A 812 20.98 -23.64 18.41
CA LEU A 812 20.90 -23.13 17.04
C LEU A 812 20.09 -21.83 16.97
N LEU A 813 18.96 -21.76 17.68
CA LEU A 813 18.16 -20.55 17.77
C LEU A 813 18.95 -19.40 18.39
N THR A 814 19.67 -19.64 19.49
CA THR A 814 20.51 -18.61 20.12
C THR A 814 21.64 -18.15 19.21
N GLN A 815 22.20 -19.03 18.37
CA GLN A 815 23.22 -18.65 17.39
C GLN A 815 22.60 -17.84 16.23
N GLN A 816 21.46 -18.28 15.71
CA GLN A 816 20.76 -17.64 14.58
C GLN A 816 20.37 -16.19 14.86
N PHE A 817 19.89 -15.92 16.08
CA PHE A 817 19.50 -14.57 16.49
C PHE A 817 20.51 -13.90 17.43
N THR A 818 21.72 -14.48 17.56
CA THR A 818 22.80 -13.96 18.42
C THR A 818 22.34 -13.61 19.84
N LEU A 819 21.51 -14.48 20.44
CA LEU A 819 20.91 -14.25 21.75
C LEU A 819 21.95 -14.39 22.86
N SER A 820 22.05 -13.38 23.72
CA SER A 820 22.97 -13.41 24.85
C SER A 820 22.45 -14.29 25.99
N PRO A 821 23.33 -14.83 26.86
CA PRO A 821 22.93 -15.57 28.04
C PRO A 821 22.01 -14.76 28.98
N VAL A 822 22.26 -13.45 29.13
CA VAL A 822 21.46 -12.57 30.00
C VAL A 822 20.05 -12.38 29.45
N MET A 823 19.93 -12.27 28.12
CA MET A 823 18.64 -12.22 27.44
C MET A 823 17.84 -13.51 27.64
N VAL A 824 18.47 -14.68 27.39
CA VAL A 824 17.81 -15.99 27.57
C VAL A 824 17.39 -16.19 29.03
N GLN A 825 18.23 -15.80 29.99
CA GLN A 825 17.86 -15.80 31.40
C GLN A 825 16.63 -14.92 31.66
N THR A 826 16.62 -13.69 31.14
CA THR A 826 15.49 -12.76 31.30
C THR A 826 14.21 -13.30 30.65
N LEU A 827 14.32 -13.96 29.49
CA LEU A 827 13.19 -14.63 28.83
C LEU A 827 12.59 -15.73 29.71
N LEU A 828 13.42 -16.52 30.37
CA LEU A 828 12.95 -17.61 31.24
C LEU A 828 12.42 -17.12 32.59
N ASP A 829 12.94 -16.01 33.10
CA ASP A 829 12.52 -15.41 34.37
C ASP A 829 11.27 -14.52 34.20
N ASN A 830 11.18 -13.78 33.10
CA ASN A 830 10.12 -12.81 32.82
C ASN A 830 9.65 -12.91 31.34
N PRO A 831 9.03 -14.02 30.93
CA PRO A 831 8.62 -14.24 29.53
C PRO A 831 7.64 -13.19 29.00
N ALA A 832 6.86 -12.58 29.89
CA ALA A 832 5.93 -11.50 29.55
C ALA A 832 6.62 -10.27 28.94
N TYR A 833 7.90 -10.01 29.27
CA TYR A 833 8.66 -8.91 28.66
C TYR A 833 8.82 -9.10 27.14
N PHE A 834 8.80 -10.34 26.68
CA PHE A 834 8.89 -10.69 25.27
C PHE A 834 7.51 -10.96 24.64
N GLY A 835 6.41 -10.68 25.35
CA GLY A 835 5.06 -10.98 24.84
C GLY A 835 4.80 -12.50 24.72
N ILE A 836 5.43 -13.30 25.58
CA ILE A 836 5.27 -14.76 25.66
C ILE A 836 4.68 -15.11 27.02
N ALA A 837 3.70 -16.03 27.05
CA ALA A 837 3.10 -16.49 28.29
C ALA A 837 4.00 -17.52 28.99
N ALA A 838 4.04 -17.51 30.33
CA ALA A 838 4.91 -18.37 31.13
C ALA A 838 4.66 -19.86 30.87
N GLU A 839 3.40 -20.24 30.61
CA GLU A 839 2.99 -21.61 30.30
C GLU A 839 3.53 -22.11 28.95
N THR A 840 3.94 -21.19 28.07
CA THR A 840 4.34 -21.47 26.69
C THR A 840 5.78 -21.07 26.37
N VAL A 841 6.55 -20.59 27.35
CA VAL A 841 7.93 -20.12 27.13
C VAL A 841 8.85 -21.21 26.56
N THR A 842 8.57 -22.47 26.87
CA THR A 842 9.31 -23.63 26.35
C THR A 842 8.93 -23.98 24.91
N ASN A 843 7.78 -23.51 24.41
CA ASN A 843 7.31 -23.76 23.05
C ASN A 843 7.95 -22.79 22.06
N ILE A 844 8.55 -23.35 21.01
CA ILE A 844 9.12 -22.55 19.91
C ILE A 844 8.06 -22.45 18.81
N SER A 845 7.47 -21.26 18.68
CA SER A 845 6.46 -20.95 17.67
C SER A 845 6.99 -19.94 16.64
N LEU A 846 6.27 -19.75 15.54
CA LEU A 846 6.55 -18.68 14.58
C LEU A 846 6.59 -17.30 15.25
N TRP A 847 5.68 -17.05 16.20
CA TRP A 847 5.67 -15.84 17.01
C TRP A 847 6.94 -15.71 17.85
N THR A 848 7.38 -16.79 18.50
CA THR A 848 8.63 -16.80 19.28
C THR A 848 9.82 -16.40 18.41
N LEU A 849 9.97 -16.98 17.22
CA LEU A 849 11.07 -16.66 16.31
C LEU A 849 11.01 -15.20 15.85
N TYR A 850 9.82 -14.71 15.52
CA TYR A 850 9.61 -13.32 15.15
C TYR A 850 10.00 -12.36 16.27
N THR A 851 9.47 -12.54 17.48
CA THR A 851 9.79 -11.66 18.62
C THR A 851 11.29 -11.61 18.90
N LEU A 852 11.96 -12.77 18.84
CA LEU A 852 13.40 -12.85 19.09
C LEU A 852 14.21 -12.19 17.98
N SER A 853 13.79 -12.28 16.71
CA SER A 853 14.42 -11.55 15.61
C SER A 853 14.25 -10.04 15.79
N ARG A 854 13.06 -9.58 16.20
CA ARG A 854 12.78 -8.17 16.46
C ARG A 854 13.53 -7.62 17.68
N TYR A 855 13.83 -8.47 18.67
CA TYR A 855 14.75 -8.09 19.74
C TYR A 855 16.16 -7.82 19.19
N GLY A 856 16.65 -8.64 18.26
CA GLY A 856 17.92 -8.38 17.56
C GLY A 856 17.91 -7.04 16.80
N ASP A 857 16.83 -6.75 16.07
CA ASP A 857 16.68 -5.46 15.36
C ASP A 857 16.68 -4.27 16.32
N LEU A 858 16.04 -4.42 17.48
CA LEU A 858 16.07 -3.43 18.55
C LEU A 858 17.50 -3.18 19.04
N LEU A 859 18.27 -4.24 19.30
CA LEU A 859 19.65 -4.11 19.74
C LEU A 859 20.54 -3.45 18.68
N LEU A 860 20.31 -3.72 17.39
CA LEU A 860 21.02 -3.04 16.30
C LEU A 860 20.73 -1.54 16.30
N GLN A 861 19.47 -1.14 16.48
CA GLN A 861 19.11 0.28 16.55
C GLN A 861 19.70 0.94 17.80
N VAL A 862 19.63 0.27 18.95
CA VAL A 862 20.19 0.78 20.22
C VAL A 862 21.70 0.93 20.16
N GLY A 863 22.40 -0.02 19.54
CA GLY A 863 23.84 0.05 19.33
C GLY A 863 24.26 1.24 18.46
N LYS A 864 23.46 1.61 17.44
CA LYS A 864 23.71 2.82 16.63
C LYS A 864 23.59 4.11 17.43
N ALA A 865 22.73 4.13 18.45
CA ALA A 865 22.57 5.25 19.37
C ALA A 865 23.60 5.25 20.52
N GLY A 866 24.48 4.24 20.60
CA GLY A 866 25.51 4.12 21.63
C GLY A 866 25.05 3.41 22.92
N GLY A 867 23.86 2.83 22.94
CA GLY A 867 23.35 2.04 24.07
C GLY A 867 23.77 0.57 24.03
N THR A 868 23.47 -0.16 25.10
CA THR A 868 23.79 -1.59 25.25
C THR A 868 22.55 -2.43 25.54
N GLU A 869 22.68 -3.75 25.41
CA GLU A 869 21.62 -4.71 25.77
C GLU A 869 21.17 -4.57 27.24
N ASN A 870 22.12 -4.29 28.14
CA ASN A 870 21.82 -4.08 29.56
C ASN A 870 20.89 -2.90 29.79
N ASP A 871 21.00 -1.85 28.98
CA ASP A 871 20.15 -0.67 29.08
C ASP A 871 18.71 -0.97 28.63
N VAL A 872 18.54 -1.76 27.57
CA VAL A 872 17.23 -2.24 27.11
C VAL A 872 16.56 -3.10 28.19
N LEU A 873 17.30 -4.05 28.76
CA LEU A 873 16.80 -4.90 29.83
C LEU A 873 16.54 -4.11 31.13
N ALA A 874 17.30 -3.07 31.41
CA ALA A 874 17.06 -2.17 32.53
C ALA A 874 15.78 -1.35 32.33
N TYR A 875 15.55 -0.84 31.11
CA TYR A 875 14.30 -0.16 30.76
C TYR A 875 13.10 -1.09 30.95
N LEU A 876 13.13 -2.32 30.40
CA LEU A 876 12.03 -3.28 30.52
C LEU A 876 11.71 -3.61 31.98
N ARG A 877 12.73 -3.77 32.83
CA ARG A 877 12.55 -3.97 34.28
C ARG A 877 11.88 -2.76 34.94
N SER A 878 12.31 -1.54 34.62
CA SER A 878 11.71 -0.31 35.16
C SER A 878 10.29 -0.07 34.65
N ALA A 879 10.01 -0.37 33.39
CA ALA A 879 8.68 -0.22 32.78
C ALA A 879 7.66 -1.22 33.35
N ASN A 880 8.13 -2.39 33.80
CA ASN A 880 7.31 -3.44 34.41
C ASN A 880 7.42 -3.51 35.94
N ALA A 881 8.07 -2.53 36.58
CA ALA A 881 8.12 -2.45 38.04
C ALA A 881 6.73 -2.22 38.65
N ALA A 882 6.58 -2.51 39.95
CA ALA A 882 5.34 -2.25 40.69
C ALA A 882 4.89 -0.78 40.58
N THR A 883 5.86 0.15 40.54
CA THR A 883 5.66 1.55 40.18
C THR A 883 6.41 1.84 38.88
N PRO A 884 5.73 1.81 37.72
CA PRO A 884 6.36 2.09 36.43
C PRO A 884 6.87 3.54 36.31
N LEU A 885 7.78 3.74 35.35
CA LEU A 885 8.21 5.08 34.92
C LEU A 885 7.01 5.94 34.49
N SER A 886 7.11 7.26 34.70
CA SER A 886 6.16 8.21 34.12
C SER A 886 6.28 8.19 32.58
N GLN A 887 5.23 8.61 31.86
CA GLN A 887 5.29 8.68 30.39
C GLN A 887 6.41 9.60 29.88
N SER A 888 6.70 10.68 30.60
CA SER A 888 7.78 11.61 30.26
C SER A 888 9.16 10.97 30.44
N ASP A 889 9.39 10.33 31.59
CA ASP A 889 10.69 9.71 31.89
C ASP A 889 10.96 8.50 30.99
N ALA A 890 9.92 7.73 30.68
CA ALA A 890 9.99 6.63 29.72
C ALA A 890 10.35 7.15 28.32
N ALA A 891 9.74 8.26 27.87
CA ALA A 891 10.06 8.86 26.57
C ALA A 891 11.50 9.37 26.53
N GLN A 892 11.98 10.02 27.59
CA GLN A 892 13.35 10.53 27.65
C GLN A 892 14.39 9.39 27.65
N THR A 893 14.10 8.31 28.38
CA THR A 893 14.96 7.13 28.43
C THR A 893 15.04 6.47 27.06
N LEU A 894 13.90 6.21 26.42
CA LEU A 894 13.86 5.60 25.10
C LEU A 894 14.37 6.51 23.98
N ALA A 895 14.22 7.84 24.10
CA ALA A 895 14.77 8.80 23.14
C ALA A 895 16.29 8.63 23.03
N THR A 896 16.94 8.49 24.19
CA THR A 896 18.38 8.24 24.28
C THR A 896 18.74 6.87 23.73
N LEU A 897 17.97 5.82 24.06
CA LEU A 897 18.26 4.45 23.62
C LEU A 897 18.03 4.22 22.13
N LEU A 898 17.00 4.84 21.54
CA LEU A 898 16.63 4.62 20.14
C LEU A 898 17.25 5.66 19.18
N GLY A 899 17.91 6.69 19.73
CA GLY A 899 18.38 7.85 18.96
C GLY A 899 17.21 8.57 18.28
N TRP A 900 16.12 8.79 19.01
CA TRP A 900 14.87 9.35 18.49
C TRP A 900 14.40 10.55 19.33
N GLU A 901 13.45 11.33 18.82
CA GLU A 901 12.96 12.51 19.52
C GLU A 901 11.96 12.13 20.63
N ALA A 902 12.13 12.73 21.82
CA ALA A 902 11.23 12.48 22.94
C ALA A 902 9.77 12.87 22.64
N ASN A 903 9.55 13.91 21.82
CA ASN A 903 8.22 14.34 21.40
C ASN A 903 7.51 13.29 20.53
N GLU A 904 8.25 12.62 19.63
CA GLU A 904 7.71 11.55 18.78
C GLU A 904 7.35 10.32 19.62
N LEU A 905 8.18 9.98 20.61
CA LEU A 905 7.87 8.92 21.57
C LEU A 905 6.64 9.23 22.42
N GLN A 906 6.45 10.49 22.83
CA GLN A 906 5.24 10.91 23.54
C GLN A 906 3.99 10.76 22.66
N ALA A 907 4.07 11.12 21.37
CA ALA A 907 3.00 10.87 20.41
C ALA A 907 2.74 9.36 20.21
N ALA A 908 3.79 8.54 20.24
CA ALA A 908 3.67 7.08 20.10
C ALA A 908 2.93 6.41 21.27
N TRP A 909 2.87 7.02 22.46
CA TRP A 909 2.05 6.52 23.58
C TRP A 909 0.57 6.45 23.25
N ALA A 910 0.07 7.33 22.37
CA ALA A 910 -1.31 7.25 21.89
C ALA A 910 -1.54 6.05 20.95
N VAL A 911 -0.52 5.57 20.23
CA VAL A 911 -0.59 4.32 19.44
C VAL A 911 -0.62 3.11 20.37
N LEU A 912 0.27 3.09 21.36
CA LEU A 912 0.44 1.94 22.26
C LEU A 912 -0.64 1.85 23.36
N GLY A 913 -1.33 2.95 23.67
CA GLY A 913 -2.21 3.04 24.84
C GLY A 913 -1.47 3.19 26.18
N GLY A 914 -0.18 3.56 26.15
CA GLY A 914 0.69 3.66 27.32
C GLY A 914 2.18 3.55 26.96
N ILE A 915 3.05 3.50 27.98
CA ILE A 915 4.48 3.26 27.77
C ILE A 915 4.72 1.83 27.27
N ALA A 916 5.77 1.64 26.46
CA ALA A 916 6.16 0.32 25.99
C ALA A 916 6.68 -0.56 27.15
N LYS A 917 6.04 -1.70 27.37
CA LYS A 917 6.40 -2.68 28.41
C LYS A 917 6.94 -3.99 27.86
N THR A 918 6.76 -4.25 26.57
CA THR A 918 7.14 -5.51 25.94
C THR A 918 7.99 -5.29 24.69
N THR A 919 8.77 -6.30 24.30
CA THR A 919 9.55 -6.29 23.06
C THR A 919 8.66 -6.05 21.83
N PRO A 920 7.47 -6.66 21.66
CA PRO A 920 6.56 -6.31 20.57
C PRO A 920 6.10 -4.83 20.57
N GLN A 921 5.92 -4.22 21.74
CA GLN A 921 5.59 -2.80 21.82
C GLN A 921 6.79 -1.91 21.47
N LEU A 922 8.00 -2.27 21.92
CA LEU A 922 9.23 -1.58 21.51
C LEU A 922 9.48 -1.73 20.00
N ASP A 923 9.17 -2.88 19.44
CA ASP A 923 9.20 -3.14 18.01
C ASP A 923 8.21 -2.23 17.24
N THR A 924 7.02 -2.00 17.78
CA THR A 924 6.08 -1.02 17.21
C THR A 924 6.70 0.37 17.16
N LEU A 925 7.43 0.80 18.21
CA LEU A 925 8.15 2.07 18.20
C LEU A 925 9.24 2.11 17.12
N LEU A 926 10.00 1.04 16.94
CA LEU A 926 11.00 0.94 15.88
C LEU A 926 10.36 1.10 14.50
N ARG A 927 9.18 0.50 14.27
CA ARG A 927 8.47 0.61 12.99
C ARG A 927 7.94 2.02 12.77
N LEU A 928 7.45 2.70 13.80
CA LEU A 928 7.05 4.11 13.72
C LEU A 928 8.24 5.01 13.36
N GLN A 929 9.40 4.78 13.98
CA GLN A 929 10.64 5.49 13.66
C GLN A 929 11.11 5.18 12.23
N GLN A 930 11.06 3.92 11.80
CA GLN A 930 11.41 3.51 10.44
C GLN A 930 10.47 4.15 9.41
N ALA A 931 9.16 4.18 9.67
CA ALA A 931 8.19 4.87 8.84
C ALA A 931 8.49 6.37 8.75
N GLN A 932 8.81 7.02 9.87
CA GLN A 932 9.21 8.44 9.87
C GLN A 932 10.45 8.68 9.01
N ASN A 933 11.47 7.81 9.12
CA ASN A 933 12.68 7.93 8.31
C ASN A 933 12.43 7.67 6.82
N GLN A 934 11.50 6.79 6.48
CA GLN A 934 11.15 6.47 5.09
C GLN A 934 10.29 7.55 4.44
N THR A 935 9.38 8.18 5.18
CA THR A 935 8.35 9.06 4.57
C THR A 935 8.44 10.51 5.00
N GLY A 936 9.22 10.83 6.04
CA GLY A 936 9.28 12.15 6.66
C GLY A 936 8.04 12.50 7.49
N LEU A 937 7.16 11.54 7.76
CA LEU A 937 5.95 11.77 8.57
C LEU A 937 6.23 11.54 10.05
N GLY A 938 5.98 12.55 10.88
CA GLY A 938 5.98 12.37 12.34
C GLY A 938 4.84 11.46 12.81
N VAL A 939 4.91 10.93 14.02
CA VAL A 939 3.97 9.90 14.54
C VAL A 939 2.53 10.39 14.52
N THR A 940 2.27 11.64 14.87
CA THR A 940 0.92 12.24 14.78
C THR A 940 0.38 12.26 13.36
N GLN A 941 1.22 12.54 12.36
CA GLN A 941 0.81 12.54 10.95
C GLN A 941 0.58 11.10 10.45
N GLN A 942 1.40 10.14 10.90
CA GLN A 942 1.19 8.73 10.63
C GLN A 942 -0.15 8.25 11.21
N GLN A 943 -0.53 8.70 12.41
CA GLN A 943 -1.84 8.41 13.02
C GLN A 943 -3.00 9.03 12.22
N GLN A 944 -2.84 10.27 11.74
CA GLN A 944 -3.83 10.90 10.85
C GLN A 944 -4.06 10.04 9.59
N GLY A 945 -2.98 9.55 8.98
CA GLY A 945 -3.06 8.61 7.86
C GLY A 945 -3.70 7.28 8.21
N TYR A 946 -3.41 6.72 9.39
CA TYR A 946 -3.94 5.43 9.85
C TYR A 946 -5.46 5.42 10.02
N VAL A 947 -6.05 6.55 10.45
CA VAL A 947 -7.51 6.66 10.69
C VAL A 947 -8.30 7.01 9.43
N LEU A 948 -7.62 7.36 8.32
CA LEU A 948 -8.26 7.68 7.05
C LEU A 948 -9.16 6.53 6.58
N ASN A 949 -10.36 6.91 6.16
CA ASN A 949 -11.35 6.00 5.59
C ASN A 949 -12.24 6.74 4.58
N ARG A 950 -13.16 5.97 3.98
CA ARG A 950 -14.14 6.45 2.98
C ARG A 950 -15.03 7.59 3.45
N ASP A 951 -15.25 7.71 4.76
CA ASP A 951 -16.15 8.69 5.37
C ASP A 951 -15.39 9.84 6.03
N SER A 952 -14.06 9.86 5.92
CA SER A 952 -13.22 10.95 6.42
C SER A 952 -13.42 12.22 5.57
N ASP A 953 -13.39 13.37 6.24
CA ASP A 953 -13.54 14.67 5.59
C ASP A 953 -12.42 14.97 4.59
N TYR A 954 -12.76 15.75 3.56
CA TYR A 954 -11.81 16.18 2.54
C TYR A 954 -10.57 16.89 3.12
N ALA A 955 -10.75 17.69 4.17
CA ALA A 955 -9.67 18.41 4.83
C ALA A 955 -8.60 17.47 5.41
N LEU A 956 -9.00 16.34 6.00
CA LEU A 956 -8.08 15.35 6.57
C LEU A 956 -7.28 14.61 5.48
N TRP A 957 -7.93 14.29 4.35
CA TRP A 957 -7.24 13.73 3.19
C TRP A 957 -6.26 14.73 2.57
N GLN A 958 -6.64 16.01 2.49
CA GLN A 958 -5.79 17.07 1.98
C GLN A 958 -4.58 17.31 2.88
N SER A 959 -4.78 17.40 4.20
CA SER A 959 -3.68 17.60 5.15
C SER A 959 -2.70 16.44 5.14
N THR A 960 -3.19 15.20 5.06
CA THR A 960 -2.34 13.99 4.97
C THR A 960 -1.56 13.97 3.66
N GLY A 961 -2.19 14.31 2.53
CA GLY A 961 -1.50 14.41 1.23
C GLY A 961 -0.42 15.48 1.20
N GLN A 962 -0.69 16.66 1.76
CA GLN A 962 0.30 17.72 1.89
C GLN A 962 1.47 17.33 2.81
N ALA A 963 1.17 16.70 3.95
CA ALA A 963 2.20 16.21 4.87
C ALA A 963 3.10 15.18 4.19
N LEU A 964 2.54 14.24 3.42
CA LEU A 964 3.34 13.22 2.73
C LEU A 964 4.19 13.83 1.60
N VAL A 965 3.66 14.79 0.84
CA VAL A 965 4.47 15.52 -0.17
C VAL A 965 5.60 16.32 0.47
N ALA A 966 5.34 17.00 1.59
CA ALA A 966 6.38 17.71 2.34
C ALA A 966 7.43 16.74 2.90
N GLY A 967 7.01 15.60 3.43
CA GLY A 967 7.88 14.53 3.91
C GLY A 967 8.78 13.96 2.80
N VAL A 968 8.24 13.73 1.60
CA VAL A 968 9.02 13.34 0.42
C VAL A 968 10.09 14.38 0.11
N SER A 969 9.73 15.67 0.09
CA SER A 969 10.69 16.74 -0.16
C SER A 969 11.78 16.80 0.91
N HIS A 970 11.47 16.49 2.17
CA HIS A 970 12.47 16.41 3.23
C HIS A 970 13.41 15.21 3.06
N VAL A 971 12.87 14.01 2.84
CA VAL A 971 13.64 12.77 2.72
C VAL A 971 14.49 12.76 1.44
N LYS A 972 13.96 13.25 0.31
CA LYS A 972 14.65 13.22 -1.00
C LYS A 972 15.32 14.52 -1.41
N GLY A 973 14.88 15.67 -0.89
CA GLY A 973 15.48 16.99 -1.16
C GLY A 973 16.70 17.31 -0.29
N SER A 974 17.16 16.35 0.52
CA SER A 974 18.42 16.42 1.27
C SER A 974 19.66 16.02 0.41
N HIS A 975 19.56 16.12 -0.91
CA HIS A 975 20.65 15.90 -1.88
C HIS A 975 20.75 17.03 -2.88
#